data_AF-U2LRI7-F1
#
_entry.id   AF-U2LRI7-F1
#
_cell.length_a   1.000
_cell.length_b   1.000
_cell.length_c   1.000
_cell.angle_alpha   90.00
_cell.angle_beta   90.00
_cell.angle_gamma   90.00
#
_symmetry.space_group_name_H-M   'P 1'
#
loop_
_entity.id
_entity.type
_entity.pdbx_description
1 polymer ?
#
loop_
_entity_poly.entity_id
_entity_poly.type
_entity_poly.pdbx_seq_one_letter_code
_entity_poly.pdbx_strand_id
1 'polypeptide(L)'
;MKHHSQRSKRPPSRTLAPRILAALTAGAVTLGALPYAYADPIVASSVTSDTVTEDGVAGSIDGSSATITVGRTGDGDTPRLQRATPSEWSFAYGTYLKSSVPLANIHVTNGKAIVRSGTLHDAVGTYIELMQGGTARVENSTAEASGGTFLFNLTLVPSLTGGEVSIEGAGTHGVAEVVRSHATFTGGTFGSIGVSGGRAFSENDTRAEALVEENTATFTGGNISPDGLSMTGGYAYAESLNTAAAKALRNRLTVHTPTGIRSFDLVGGQATTSNGSSRSAQANENVINAKTSVYQRLIGGFAWSHPAYSTSVPAPLSTAEANRNKIWIAAGSGEFTGRSVCGWSELNDNQITELRGAANENEFSIGGGTLRLTYGGMSEAVNSRTGADSVARAEANKNKVWSKADTLEGDLLGGSALAWTTDGRAEAAAHENEMYVNIGTYQYNIYSGTTKAVSENGSAVAQATKNYLSTETNVMQDIMGGLASAEAKGTFDVLASENLLSLRGGARSFIGGYAEGTQRDSGTYVLQSTGTANENSMEIRSTGTFTDKSAGGYVHITANNTKLLSAAAARNDVLLQDGTFNEDVAGGRSFARNTTTAADSVTNAAANENTVNALGGTYGAGLYGGSAYAEAKREFNASANKNKLAVSAGAKNFIGGYAEGKQFAPGESVTHSTAKANENKVWVGAGAGTFTDKSAAGYSTIETNNVAEPKAEANSNQLTIRAGTFREDVTSGRSFARNTSAGSAANAVDNRLWVYGGTTQFQGHLFGGSAEARAAGNNSAEAEASGNIIHLMKGTAYDGDVYGGMAQGGSDTGNVYLKSNYNELYIHGGTYRGSIYAGAALGDPAADPNDVHEEVHHNKIEISGADDLSFASLYGYRHRVGGAGAYAADNELVLKDTKNITVKSVEGFNRFAFYVPSDITEDDTMLYVRDDTRNIDLSGKTVDAHLQGSTSLPNRIRLLHTVNAEILNDGTATMTVHEGISGTERMSVTTNKKELIVRRDGVTTDAGVPVPVPSAPKPDEKPLPSGATPPTPPGSPSITPPGGIVTPPPTPPALPPETPPPPPTPPPTPPTPPPTPPTPPPTPPTPPPTPPTPPPTPPTPP
;
A
#
# COMPACT_ATOMS: atom_id res chain seq x y z
N MET A 1 -35.18 58.12 23.71
CA MET A 1 -34.64 56.89 24.33
C MET A 1 -33.88 57.32 25.58
N LYS A 2 -33.95 56.61 26.72
CA LYS A 2 -33.54 57.16 28.03
C LYS A 2 -32.72 56.19 28.91
N HIS A 3 -31.87 56.80 29.73
CA HIS A 3 -31.00 56.20 30.75
C HIS A 3 -31.70 55.86 32.08
N HIS A 4 -31.03 54.97 32.84
CA HIS A 4 -30.81 54.96 34.29
C HIS A 4 -31.93 54.87 35.35
N SER A 5 -31.78 53.81 36.17
CA SER A 5 -31.55 53.80 37.64
C SER A 5 -32.65 54.12 38.67
N GLN A 6 -32.86 53.12 39.54
CA GLN A 6 -32.90 53.16 41.02
C GLN A 6 -33.79 54.15 41.81
N ARG A 7 -34.40 53.57 42.87
CA ARG A 7 -34.70 54.19 44.20
C ARG A 7 -35.81 55.27 44.22
N SER A 8 -36.51 55.57 45.33
CA SER A 8 -36.51 55.07 46.73
C SER A 8 -37.80 55.55 47.42
N LYS A 9 -38.31 54.88 48.48
CA LYS A 9 -38.46 55.46 49.85
C LYS A 9 -39.23 54.60 50.89
N ARG A 10 -38.70 54.64 52.12
CA ARG A 10 -39.29 54.33 53.46
C ARG A 10 -39.77 55.67 54.11
N PRO A 11 -40.11 55.83 55.42
CA PRO A 11 -40.15 54.92 56.60
C PRO A 11 -41.64 54.85 57.13
N PRO A 12 -42.10 55.14 58.39
CA PRO A 12 -41.48 55.18 59.74
C PRO A 12 -42.31 54.67 60.97
N SER A 13 -41.59 54.12 61.97
CA SER A 13 -41.85 54.26 63.44
C SER A 13 -43.02 53.45 64.09
N ARG A 14 -43.07 53.18 65.42
CA ARG A 14 -42.25 53.66 66.57
C ARG A 14 -42.35 52.76 67.84
N THR A 15 -41.26 52.61 68.62
CA THR A 15 -41.15 52.36 70.11
C THR A 15 -41.89 51.16 70.78
N LEU A 16 -41.33 50.44 71.79
CA LEU A 16 -40.84 50.88 73.12
C LEU A 16 -39.90 49.83 73.83
N ALA A 17 -39.38 50.18 75.02
CA ALA A 17 -38.55 49.38 75.97
C ALA A 17 -38.82 49.92 77.43
N PRO A 18 -38.14 49.61 78.59
CA PRO A 18 -36.82 48.93 78.80
C PRO A 18 -36.60 48.14 80.16
N ARG A 19 -35.31 47.82 80.48
CA ARG A 19 -34.69 47.50 81.82
C ARG A 19 -35.00 46.11 82.44
N ILE A 20 -34.22 45.51 83.35
CA ILE A 20 -33.10 45.93 84.28
C ILE A 20 -31.93 44.89 84.14
N LEU A 21 -30.63 45.26 83.95
CA LEU A 21 -29.47 45.24 84.91
C LEU A 21 -29.41 44.05 85.92
N ALA A 22 -28.27 43.46 86.35
CA ALA A 22 -26.80 43.57 86.10
C ALA A 22 -26.16 42.17 86.41
N ALA A 23 -24.85 41.82 86.45
CA ALA A 23 -23.51 42.45 86.36
C ALA A 23 -22.56 41.47 85.56
N LEU A 24 -21.23 41.55 85.33
CA LEU A 24 -19.99 42.04 86.00
C LEU A 24 -19.56 41.22 87.25
N THR A 25 -18.41 40.54 87.37
CA THR A 25 -17.06 40.50 86.70
C THR A 25 -16.49 39.05 86.78
N ALA A 26 -15.40 38.61 86.12
CA ALA A 26 -14.66 39.02 84.91
C ALA A 26 -13.70 37.85 84.52
N GLY A 27 -13.35 37.72 83.24
CA GLY A 27 -12.40 36.71 82.74
C GLY A 27 -12.50 36.59 81.22
N ALA A 28 -11.37 36.52 80.52
CA ALA A 28 -11.35 36.53 79.05
C ALA A 28 -11.32 35.11 78.46
N VAL A 29 -12.05 34.92 77.37
CA VAL A 29 -11.61 34.26 76.11
C VAL A 29 -12.71 34.50 75.05
N THR A 30 -12.34 34.43 73.77
CA THR A 30 -13.21 34.67 72.62
C THR A 30 -14.42 33.75 72.56
N LEU A 31 -15.59 34.31 72.23
CA LEU A 31 -16.82 33.58 71.92
C LEU A 31 -16.60 32.63 70.73
N GLY A 32 -16.70 31.32 70.99
CA GLY A 32 -16.98 30.36 69.93
C GLY A 32 -18.41 30.52 69.43
N ALA A 33 -18.59 30.56 68.11
CA ALA A 33 -19.93 30.43 67.53
C ALA A 33 -20.40 28.98 67.68
N LEU A 34 -21.51 28.76 68.38
CA LEU A 34 -22.20 27.47 68.36
C LEU A 34 -22.69 27.17 66.93
N PRO A 35 -22.64 25.90 66.48
CA PRO A 35 -22.94 25.56 65.10
C PRO A 35 -24.40 25.85 64.75
N TYR A 36 -24.62 26.28 63.51
CA TYR A 36 -25.96 26.34 62.92
C TYR A 36 -26.43 24.90 62.70
N ALA A 37 -27.39 24.43 63.51
CA ALA A 37 -27.89 23.08 63.41
C ALA A 37 -28.66 22.88 62.10
N TYR A 38 -28.01 22.29 61.10
CA TYR A 38 -28.68 21.83 59.90
C TYR A 38 -29.61 20.67 60.26
N ALA A 39 -30.88 20.79 59.91
CA ALA A 39 -31.79 19.66 59.94
C ALA A 39 -31.45 18.75 58.75
N ASP A 40 -31.37 17.44 59.00
CA ASP A 40 -30.88 16.46 58.03
C ASP A 40 -31.80 16.38 56.79
N PRO A 41 -31.32 16.72 55.58
CA PRO A 41 -32.16 16.79 54.39
C PRO A 41 -32.19 15.50 53.56
N ILE A 42 -31.53 14.41 54.01
CA ILE A 42 -31.35 13.16 53.25
C ILE A 42 -32.06 11.97 53.92
N VAL A 43 -32.76 11.15 53.14
CA VAL A 43 -33.56 10.01 53.66
C VAL A 43 -32.78 8.68 53.60
N ALA A 44 -31.80 8.51 54.50
CA ALA A 44 -30.85 7.39 54.51
C ALA A 44 -31.38 6.06 55.13
N SER A 45 -32.63 5.68 54.88
CA SER A 45 -33.23 4.47 55.48
C SER A 45 -32.53 3.16 55.05
N SER A 46 -31.82 2.53 55.99
CA SER A 46 -31.09 1.24 55.88
C SER A 46 -29.69 1.23 55.22
N VAL A 47 -28.93 2.31 55.36
CA VAL A 47 -27.46 2.30 55.19
C VAL A 47 -26.78 1.61 56.41
N THR A 48 -25.56 1.07 56.25
CA THR A 48 -24.85 0.34 57.33
C THR A 48 -24.10 1.21 58.33
N SER A 49 -23.48 2.29 57.84
CA SER A 49 -22.72 3.26 58.64
C SER A 49 -22.45 4.47 57.76
N ASP A 50 -23.06 5.60 58.09
CA ASP A 50 -23.07 6.81 57.29
C ASP A 50 -22.85 8.07 58.13
N THR A 51 -22.00 8.95 57.60
CA THR A 51 -21.92 10.36 57.96
C THR A 51 -22.43 11.17 56.78
N VAL A 52 -23.33 12.13 57.04
CA VAL A 52 -23.88 13.00 56.00
C VAL A 52 -22.82 13.99 55.52
N THR A 53 -22.65 14.11 54.20
CA THR A 53 -21.76 15.08 53.52
C THR A 53 -22.59 16.22 52.92
N GLU A 54 -21.94 17.13 52.19
CA GLU A 54 -22.65 18.19 51.44
C GLU A 54 -23.57 17.60 50.36
N ASP A 55 -23.15 16.48 49.75
CA ASP A 55 -23.73 15.90 48.53
C ASP A 55 -24.50 14.59 48.78
N GLY A 56 -24.19 13.87 49.86
CA GLY A 56 -24.74 12.54 50.12
C GLY A 56 -24.35 11.92 51.47
N VAL A 57 -24.05 10.62 51.44
CA VAL A 57 -23.65 9.84 52.63
C VAL A 57 -22.29 9.19 52.40
N ALA A 58 -21.43 9.21 53.42
CA ALA A 58 -20.09 8.63 53.38
C ALA A 58 -19.81 7.69 54.55
N GLY A 59 -19.08 6.59 54.30
CA GLY A 59 -18.61 5.70 55.37
C GLY A 59 -17.53 6.34 56.25
N SER A 60 -16.78 7.30 55.69
CA SER A 60 -15.83 8.17 56.41
C SER A 60 -15.73 9.54 55.74
N ILE A 61 -15.50 10.59 56.55
CA ILE A 61 -15.27 11.98 56.10
C ILE A 61 -13.92 12.56 56.54
N ASP A 62 -13.07 11.77 57.23
CA ASP A 62 -11.78 12.23 57.78
C ASP A 62 -10.55 11.74 56.98
N GLY A 63 -10.79 11.11 55.82
CA GLY A 63 -9.75 10.48 55.00
C GLY A 63 -9.40 9.04 55.39
N SER A 64 -9.96 8.48 56.47
CA SER A 64 -9.78 7.07 56.81
C SER A 64 -10.52 6.13 55.85
N SER A 65 -9.98 4.93 55.64
CA SER A 65 -10.60 3.86 54.84
C SER A 65 -11.89 3.37 55.49
N ALA A 66 -13.03 3.47 54.79
CA ALA A 66 -14.31 2.94 55.25
C ALA A 66 -15.09 2.21 54.15
N THR A 67 -16.11 1.45 54.57
CA THR A 67 -17.03 0.74 53.67
C THR A 67 -18.46 1.19 53.93
N ILE A 68 -19.11 1.81 52.92
CA ILE A 68 -20.55 2.07 52.94
C ILE A 68 -21.28 0.94 52.21
N THR A 69 -22.40 0.47 52.77
CA THR A 69 -23.33 -0.43 52.06
C THR A 69 -24.73 0.19 52.04
N VAL A 70 -25.25 0.38 50.83
CA VAL A 70 -26.59 0.91 50.56
C VAL A 70 -27.54 -0.27 50.34
N GLY A 71 -28.50 -0.40 51.26
CA GLY A 71 -29.53 -1.43 51.22
C GLY A 71 -29.08 -2.81 51.72
N ARG A 72 -30.00 -3.77 51.67
CA ARG A 72 -29.81 -5.13 52.18
C ARG A 72 -30.36 -6.16 51.20
N THR A 73 -29.83 -7.38 51.30
CA THR A 73 -30.39 -8.58 50.65
C THR A 73 -31.55 -9.13 51.50
N GLY A 74 -32.78 -8.68 51.26
CA GLY A 74 -33.99 -9.15 51.93
C GLY A 74 -35.10 -8.10 52.02
N ASP A 75 -36.22 -8.45 52.64
CA ASP A 75 -37.48 -7.68 52.70
C ASP A 75 -37.45 -6.44 53.63
N GLY A 76 -36.42 -5.61 53.53
CA GLY A 76 -36.30 -4.33 54.25
C GLY A 76 -36.76 -3.13 53.41
N ASP A 77 -37.09 -2.03 54.07
CA ASP A 77 -37.41 -0.76 53.39
C ASP A 77 -36.26 -0.31 52.48
N THR A 78 -36.59 -0.08 51.20
CA THR A 78 -35.61 0.28 50.16
C THR A 78 -35.03 1.69 50.41
N PRO A 79 -33.69 1.86 50.51
CA PRO A 79 -33.06 3.17 50.72
C PRO A 79 -33.43 4.21 49.66
N ARG A 80 -33.52 5.49 50.05
CA ARG A 80 -33.86 6.59 49.14
C ARG A 80 -32.96 7.81 49.36
N LEU A 81 -31.73 7.72 48.87
CA LEU A 81 -30.73 8.79 48.99
C LEU A 81 -31.13 9.97 48.10
N GLN A 82 -31.80 10.96 48.69
CA GLN A 82 -32.32 12.14 47.98
C GLN A 82 -32.36 13.35 48.92
N ARG A 83 -31.90 14.52 48.46
CA ARG A 83 -32.09 15.83 49.10
C ARG A 83 -33.50 16.37 48.84
N ALA A 84 -34.08 17.03 49.84
CA ALA A 84 -35.42 17.60 49.73
C ALA A 84 -35.51 18.88 48.88
N THR A 85 -34.51 19.77 48.98
CA THR A 85 -34.49 21.08 48.27
C THR A 85 -33.06 21.52 47.92
N PRO A 86 -32.73 21.68 46.62
CA PRO A 86 -33.45 21.16 45.45
C PRO A 86 -33.67 19.63 45.53
N SER A 87 -34.64 19.13 44.74
CA SER A 87 -35.02 17.72 44.71
C SER A 87 -34.03 16.92 43.85
N GLU A 88 -32.89 16.59 44.42
CA GLU A 88 -31.77 15.90 43.78
C GLU A 88 -31.50 14.55 44.46
N TRP A 89 -31.18 13.53 43.68
CA TRP A 89 -30.68 12.25 44.16
C TRP A 89 -29.25 12.41 44.70
N SER A 90 -28.93 11.69 45.77
CA SER A 90 -27.68 11.86 46.52
C SER A 90 -26.66 10.76 46.24
N PHE A 91 -25.43 11.05 46.65
CA PHE A 91 -24.23 10.24 46.43
C PHE A 91 -24.00 9.25 47.59
N ALA A 92 -23.29 8.16 47.33
CA ALA A 92 -22.83 7.19 48.34
C ALA A 92 -21.32 6.95 48.23
N TYR A 93 -20.56 7.38 49.25
CA TYR A 93 -19.09 7.30 49.28
C TYR A 93 -18.59 6.26 50.29
N GLY A 94 -17.59 5.44 49.92
CA GLY A 94 -16.87 4.64 50.92
C GLY A 94 -16.07 5.55 51.86
N THR A 95 -15.16 6.33 51.28
CA THR A 95 -14.47 7.45 51.94
C THR A 95 -14.66 8.73 51.12
N TYR A 96 -14.95 9.85 51.77
CA TYR A 96 -15.06 11.19 51.19
C TYR A 96 -14.08 12.13 51.88
N LEU A 97 -13.39 12.99 51.15
CA LEU A 97 -12.50 14.00 51.74
C LEU A 97 -12.44 15.26 50.86
N LYS A 98 -13.03 16.36 51.34
CA LYS A 98 -13.08 17.65 50.65
C LYS A 98 -12.35 18.70 51.48
N SER A 99 -11.32 19.33 50.91
CA SER A 99 -10.49 20.33 51.61
C SER A 99 -10.32 21.62 50.84
N SER A 100 -10.77 22.71 51.46
CA SER A 100 -10.50 24.08 51.03
C SER A 100 -9.21 24.67 51.62
N VAL A 101 -8.48 23.90 52.43
CA VAL A 101 -7.14 24.27 52.96
C VAL A 101 -6.04 23.41 52.32
N PRO A 102 -4.81 23.92 52.14
CA PRO A 102 -3.72 23.15 51.54
C PRO A 102 -3.37 21.92 52.38
N LEU A 103 -3.45 20.73 51.76
CA LEU A 103 -3.04 19.46 52.36
C LEU A 103 -1.91 18.85 51.53
N ALA A 104 -0.78 18.57 52.19
CA ALA A 104 0.38 17.96 51.54
C ALA A 104 0.36 16.43 51.73
N ASN A 105 0.32 15.69 50.60
CA ASN A 105 0.43 14.23 50.53
C ASN A 105 -0.68 13.46 51.26
N ILE A 106 -1.81 13.28 50.57
CA ILE A 106 -2.91 12.41 51.00
C ILE A 106 -2.78 11.05 50.30
N HIS A 107 -2.89 9.96 51.04
CA HIS A 107 -2.98 8.61 50.48
C HIS A 107 -4.09 7.84 51.19
N VAL A 108 -5.17 7.56 50.45
CA VAL A 108 -6.30 6.75 50.93
C VAL A 108 -6.25 5.39 50.23
N THR A 109 -6.47 4.32 50.99
CA THR A 109 -6.45 2.95 50.46
C THR A 109 -7.73 2.22 50.84
N ASN A 110 -8.20 1.30 49.99
CA ASN A 110 -9.27 0.33 50.28
C ASN A 110 -10.66 0.90 50.64
N GLY A 111 -10.93 2.20 50.41
CA GLY A 111 -12.27 2.79 50.56
C GLY A 111 -13.28 2.11 49.63
N LYS A 112 -14.50 1.83 50.12
CA LYS A 112 -15.45 0.96 49.42
C LYS A 112 -16.91 1.41 49.48
N ALA A 113 -17.57 1.43 48.32
CA ALA A 113 -19.02 1.60 48.20
C ALA A 113 -19.66 0.32 47.66
N ILE A 114 -20.78 -0.08 48.27
CA ILE A 114 -21.52 -1.30 47.90
C ILE A 114 -23.01 -0.98 47.78
N VAL A 115 -23.59 -1.12 46.58
CA VAL A 115 -25.03 -0.94 46.34
C VAL A 115 -25.68 -2.31 46.14
N ARG A 116 -26.55 -2.70 47.09
CA ARG A 116 -27.34 -3.94 47.03
C ARG A 116 -28.80 -3.66 46.69
N SER A 117 -29.36 -2.56 47.19
CA SER A 117 -30.69 -2.05 46.86
C SER A 117 -30.79 -0.57 47.22
N GLY A 118 -31.85 0.12 46.77
CA GLY A 118 -32.05 1.56 47.02
C GLY A 118 -32.23 2.38 45.75
N THR A 119 -32.38 3.70 45.91
CA THR A 119 -32.39 4.69 44.83
C THR A 119 -31.45 5.85 45.17
N LEU A 120 -30.57 6.23 44.24
CA LEU A 120 -29.45 7.16 44.43
C LEU A 120 -28.98 7.79 43.09
N HIS A 121 -28.04 8.74 43.14
CA HIS A 121 -27.36 9.28 41.96
C HIS A 121 -26.05 8.54 41.67
N ASP A 122 -25.08 8.60 42.58
CA ASP A 122 -23.73 8.04 42.38
C ASP A 122 -23.31 7.10 43.51
N ALA A 123 -22.41 6.16 43.18
CA ALA A 123 -21.67 5.40 44.17
C ALA A 123 -20.16 5.40 43.86
N VAL A 124 -19.35 5.84 44.82
CA VAL A 124 -17.90 6.05 44.64
C VAL A 124 -17.12 5.41 45.79
N GLY A 125 -16.10 4.59 45.49
CA GLY A 125 -15.32 3.91 46.53
C GLY A 125 -14.57 4.87 47.45
N THR A 126 -13.87 5.83 46.84
CA THR A 126 -13.15 6.92 47.52
C THR A 126 -13.23 8.17 46.65
N TYR A 127 -13.57 9.32 47.24
CA TYR A 127 -13.56 10.63 46.58
C TYR A 127 -12.70 11.61 47.38
N ILE A 128 -11.74 12.26 46.71
CA ILE A 128 -10.87 13.30 47.29
C ILE A 128 -10.98 14.58 46.43
N GLU A 129 -11.20 15.73 47.06
CA GLU A 129 -11.31 17.05 46.41
C GLU A 129 -10.44 18.08 47.14
N LEU A 130 -9.45 18.67 46.46
CA LEU A 130 -8.50 19.65 47.04
C LEU A 130 -8.50 20.98 46.27
N MET A 131 -8.94 22.06 46.91
CA MET A 131 -9.12 23.38 46.24
C MET A 131 -7.88 24.30 46.26
N GLN A 132 -6.70 23.81 46.68
CA GLN A 132 -5.45 24.59 46.75
C GLN A 132 -4.22 23.75 46.39
N GLY A 133 -4.31 22.92 45.34
CA GLY A 133 -3.22 22.04 44.92
C GLY A 133 -2.88 20.93 45.92
N GLY A 134 -1.69 20.32 45.75
CA GLY A 134 -1.16 19.27 46.62
C GLY A 134 -0.93 17.95 45.88
N THR A 135 -0.87 16.86 46.64
CA THR A 135 -0.71 15.48 46.14
C THR A 135 -1.75 14.60 46.79
N ALA A 136 -2.55 13.89 46.00
CA ALA A 136 -3.59 12.99 46.48
C ALA A 136 -3.59 11.67 45.68
N ARG A 137 -3.52 10.55 46.40
CA ARG A 137 -3.49 9.19 45.85
C ARG A 137 -4.62 8.34 46.44
N VAL A 138 -5.37 7.68 45.56
CA VAL A 138 -6.38 6.67 45.89
C VAL A 138 -5.90 5.31 45.38
N GLU A 139 -5.96 4.28 46.22
CA GLU A 139 -5.43 2.95 45.89
C GLU A 139 -6.34 1.80 46.36
N ASN A 140 -6.53 0.77 45.52
CA ASN A 140 -7.41 -0.39 45.79
C ASN A 140 -8.87 0.01 46.13
N SER A 141 -9.31 1.20 45.71
CA SER A 141 -10.64 1.72 46.02
C SER A 141 -11.70 1.02 45.18
N THR A 142 -12.84 0.69 45.78
CA THR A 142 -13.81 -0.24 45.16
C THR A 142 -15.24 0.30 45.17
N ALA A 143 -15.93 0.22 44.03
CA ALA A 143 -17.37 0.45 43.93
C ALA A 143 -18.07 -0.77 43.31
N GLU A 144 -18.98 -1.38 44.06
CA GLU A 144 -19.78 -2.55 43.63
C GLU A 144 -21.26 -2.19 43.52
N ALA A 145 -21.90 -2.55 42.41
CA ALA A 145 -23.35 -2.55 42.27
C ALA A 145 -23.85 -3.95 41.87
N SER A 146 -24.75 -4.50 42.68
CA SER A 146 -25.50 -5.74 42.36
C SER A 146 -27.02 -5.54 42.45
N GLY A 147 -27.47 -4.31 42.66
CA GLY A 147 -28.87 -3.90 42.64
C GLY A 147 -28.97 -2.39 42.75
N GLY A 148 -30.18 -1.91 43.07
CA GLY A 148 -30.48 -0.47 43.20
C GLY A 148 -30.91 0.20 41.89
N THR A 149 -31.37 1.44 42.03
CA THR A 149 -31.93 2.26 40.94
C THR A 149 -31.15 3.57 40.85
N PHE A 150 -30.43 3.78 39.75
CA PHE A 150 -29.62 4.97 39.54
C PHE A 150 -30.39 5.97 38.66
N LEU A 151 -30.57 7.21 39.11
CA LEU A 151 -31.42 8.23 38.49
C LEU A 151 -30.67 9.56 38.31
N PHE A 152 -31.04 10.29 37.26
CA PHE A 152 -30.42 11.57 36.84
C PHE A 152 -30.70 12.73 37.83
N ASN A 153 -29.70 13.60 38.00
CA ASN A 153 -29.87 14.95 38.54
C ASN A 153 -29.93 15.97 37.41
N LEU A 154 -31.15 16.34 37.01
CA LEU A 154 -31.45 17.26 35.91
C LEU A 154 -30.88 16.77 34.56
N THR A 155 -29.64 17.13 34.25
CA THR A 155 -28.90 16.75 33.03
C THR A 155 -27.66 15.89 33.31
N LEU A 156 -27.34 15.64 34.58
CA LEU A 156 -26.21 14.80 34.99
C LEU A 156 -26.59 13.32 34.90
N VAL A 157 -25.70 12.54 34.29
CA VAL A 157 -25.83 11.07 34.20
C VAL A 157 -25.29 10.46 35.50
N PRO A 158 -26.01 9.52 36.13
CA PRO A 158 -25.53 8.84 37.33
C PRO A 158 -24.34 7.91 37.04
N SER A 159 -23.52 7.59 38.03
CA SER A 159 -22.29 6.82 37.83
C SER A 159 -21.84 5.90 38.98
N LEU A 160 -20.94 4.97 38.62
CA LEU A 160 -20.23 4.06 39.52
C LEU A 160 -18.72 4.23 39.31
N THR A 161 -18.01 4.83 40.27
CA THR A 161 -16.56 5.11 40.15
C THR A 161 -15.75 4.37 41.23
N GLY A 162 -14.73 3.61 40.83
CA GLY A 162 -13.88 2.86 41.77
C GLY A 162 -13.14 3.77 42.74
N GLY A 163 -12.46 4.79 42.24
CA GLY A 163 -11.82 5.85 43.02
C GLY A 163 -11.68 7.14 42.22
N GLU A 164 -11.75 8.29 42.89
CA GLU A 164 -11.77 9.61 42.24
C GLU A 164 -10.97 10.64 43.05
N VAL A 165 -10.13 11.41 42.35
CA VAL A 165 -9.34 12.52 42.88
C VAL A 165 -9.55 13.73 41.98
N SER A 166 -9.99 14.85 42.57
CA SER A 166 -9.95 16.17 41.95
C SER A 166 -8.99 17.08 42.74
N ILE A 167 -8.12 17.77 42.02
CA ILE A 167 -7.27 18.83 42.54
C ILE A 167 -7.54 20.07 41.68
N GLU A 168 -8.05 21.11 42.32
CA GLU A 168 -8.56 22.32 41.69
C GLU A 168 -7.89 23.56 42.29
N GLY A 169 -7.93 24.67 41.55
CA GLY A 169 -7.54 25.99 42.05
C GLY A 169 -6.05 26.34 41.97
N ALA A 170 -5.77 27.61 42.28
CA ALA A 170 -4.45 28.22 42.12
C ALA A 170 -3.39 27.60 43.05
N GLY A 171 -2.18 27.36 42.52
CA GLY A 171 -1.12 26.66 43.24
C GLY A 171 0.13 26.36 42.40
N THR A 172 1.12 25.74 43.03
CA THR A 172 2.44 25.46 42.41
C THR A 172 2.68 24.00 42.03
N HIS A 173 1.87 23.07 42.53
CA HIS A 173 1.88 21.66 42.15
C HIS A 173 0.52 21.01 42.46
N GLY A 174 -0.02 20.25 41.51
CA GLY A 174 -1.12 19.29 41.67
C GLY A 174 -0.68 17.93 41.15
N VAL A 175 -0.89 16.87 41.95
CA VAL A 175 -0.62 15.47 41.57
C VAL A 175 -1.78 14.59 42.01
N ALA A 176 -2.60 14.14 41.06
CA ALA A 176 -3.75 13.27 41.29
C ALA A 176 -3.45 11.84 40.80
N GLU A 177 -3.53 10.85 41.68
CA GLU A 177 -3.29 9.44 41.34
C GLU A 177 -4.48 8.56 41.75
N VAL A 178 -4.97 7.72 40.82
CA VAL A 178 -5.87 6.61 41.14
C VAL A 178 -5.30 5.30 40.59
N VAL A 179 -4.95 4.39 41.49
CA VAL A 179 -4.21 3.15 41.16
C VAL A 179 -4.98 1.92 41.62
N ARG A 180 -5.08 0.89 40.77
CA ARG A 180 -5.72 -0.40 41.08
C ARG A 180 -7.13 -0.27 41.67
N SER A 181 -7.89 0.74 41.26
CA SER A 181 -9.27 0.93 41.71
C SER A 181 -10.27 0.21 40.80
N HIS A 182 -11.40 -0.21 41.37
CA HIS A 182 -12.29 -1.20 40.78
C HIS A 182 -13.75 -0.72 40.79
N ALA A 183 -14.38 -0.61 39.62
CA ALA A 183 -15.83 -0.43 39.48
C ALA A 183 -16.45 -1.69 38.86
N THR A 184 -17.41 -2.30 39.56
CA THR A 184 -18.02 -3.58 39.15
C THR A 184 -19.54 -3.52 39.22
N PHE A 185 -20.18 -3.63 38.06
CA PHE A 185 -21.63 -3.61 37.88
C PHE A 185 -22.15 -4.99 37.46
N THR A 186 -23.05 -5.56 38.25
CA THR A 186 -23.60 -6.92 38.09
C THR A 186 -25.13 -7.01 38.13
N GLY A 187 -25.80 -5.96 38.62
CA GLY A 187 -27.26 -5.88 38.68
C GLY A 187 -27.72 -4.51 39.15
N GLY A 188 -28.94 -4.10 38.75
CA GLY A 188 -29.51 -2.78 39.02
C GLY A 188 -30.51 -2.37 37.92
N THR A 189 -31.13 -1.20 38.04
CA THR A 189 -32.00 -0.60 36.99
C THR A 189 -31.64 0.88 36.78
N PHE A 190 -31.40 1.30 35.54
CA PHE A 190 -30.88 2.65 35.24
C PHE A 190 -31.31 3.12 33.84
N GLY A 191 -31.56 4.42 33.70
CA GLY A 191 -31.88 5.02 32.39
C GLY A 191 -30.64 5.05 31.49
N SER A 192 -29.60 5.70 31.99
CA SER A 192 -28.23 5.70 31.47
C SER A 192 -27.28 5.67 32.67
N ILE A 193 -26.03 5.23 32.49
CA ILE A 193 -25.02 5.22 33.56
C ILE A 193 -23.59 5.37 33.01
N GLY A 194 -22.73 6.07 33.76
CA GLY A 194 -21.28 6.06 33.57
C GLY A 194 -20.58 5.08 34.52
N VAL A 195 -19.68 4.24 34.04
CA VAL A 195 -18.84 3.37 34.91
C VAL A 195 -17.37 3.72 34.73
N SER A 196 -16.62 3.89 35.82
CA SER A 196 -15.22 4.33 35.77
C SER A 196 -14.35 3.57 36.77
N GLY A 197 -13.29 2.91 36.31
CA GLY A 197 -12.36 2.21 37.21
C GLY A 197 -11.63 3.18 38.14
N GLY A 198 -11.17 4.30 37.60
CA GLY A 198 -10.62 5.42 38.37
C GLY A 198 -10.64 6.75 37.61
N ARG A 199 -10.65 7.88 38.32
CA ARG A 199 -10.58 9.23 37.74
C ARG A 199 -9.59 10.12 38.48
N ALA A 200 -8.71 10.79 37.76
CA ALA A 200 -7.75 11.74 38.31
C ALA A 200 -7.84 13.06 37.53
N PHE A 201 -8.23 14.13 38.21
CA PHE A 201 -8.25 15.50 37.69
C PHE A 201 -7.22 16.34 38.46
N SER A 202 -6.40 17.10 37.74
CA SER A 202 -5.47 18.06 38.34
C SER A 202 -5.44 19.34 37.51
N GLU A 203 -5.91 20.44 38.09
CA GLU A 203 -5.80 21.79 37.55
C GLU A 203 -4.83 22.59 38.42
N ASN A 204 -3.80 23.20 37.82
CA ASN A 204 -2.76 23.90 38.60
C ASN A 204 -1.94 24.91 37.79
N ASP A 205 -1.73 26.13 38.31
CA ASP A 205 -1.02 27.19 37.57
C ASP A 205 0.36 26.77 37.05
N THR A 206 1.12 26.00 37.84
CA THR A 206 2.54 25.70 37.54
C THR A 206 2.80 24.26 37.09
N ARG A 207 2.18 23.26 37.72
CA ARG A 207 2.40 21.86 37.37
C ARG A 207 1.21 21.00 37.76
N ALA A 208 0.61 20.34 36.78
CA ALA A 208 -0.47 19.37 36.96
C ALA A 208 -0.05 17.99 36.45
N GLU A 209 -0.20 16.97 37.28
CA GLU A 209 -0.01 15.58 36.92
C GLU A 209 -1.25 14.75 37.30
N ALA A 210 -1.75 13.95 36.37
CA ALA A 210 -2.86 13.04 36.59
C ALA A 210 -2.49 11.62 36.12
N LEU A 211 -2.68 10.63 36.99
CA LEU A 211 -2.38 9.22 36.74
C LEU A 211 -3.59 8.35 37.08
N VAL A 212 -4.01 7.54 36.11
CA VAL A 212 -4.92 6.41 36.31
C VAL A 212 -4.22 5.13 35.83
N GLU A 213 -3.78 4.29 36.76
CA GLU A 213 -3.00 3.08 36.48
C GLU A 213 -3.62 1.79 37.04
N GLU A 214 -3.62 0.71 36.24
CA GLU A 214 -4.10 -0.64 36.63
C GLU A 214 -5.56 -0.70 37.11
N ASN A 215 -6.38 0.34 36.86
CA ASN A 215 -7.78 0.37 37.28
C ASN A 215 -8.65 -0.54 36.42
N THR A 216 -9.77 -1.02 36.97
CA THR A 216 -10.67 -1.95 36.27
C THR A 216 -12.12 -1.48 36.29
N ALA A 217 -12.77 -1.45 35.12
CA ALA A 217 -14.21 -1.27 34.99
C ALA A 217 -14.84 -2.55 34.43
N THR A 218 -15.84 -3.09 35.13
CA THR A 218 -16.52 -4.35 34.76
C THR A 218 -18.04 -4.14 34.74
N PHE A 219 -18.68 -4.54 33.64
CA PHE A 219 -20.14 -4.60 33.51
C PHE A 219 -20.55 -5.98 32.98
N THR A 220 -21.41 -6.68 33.72
CA THR A 220 -21.87 -8.04 33.36
C THR A 220 -23.36 -8.27 33.59
N GLY A 221 -24.11 -7.32 34.13
CA GLY A 221 -25.55 -7.46 34.36
C GLY A 221 -26.22 -6.20 34.89
N GLY A 222 -27.53 -6.07 34.61
CA GLY A 222 -28.36 -4.92 34.96
C GLY A 222 -29.40 -4.62 33.87
N ASN A 223 -30.48 -3.93 34.24
CA ASN A 223 -31.49 -3.43 33.32
C ASN A 223 -31.15 -1.99 32.91
N ILE A 224 -30.93 -1.76 31.62
CA ILE A 224 -30.60 -0.45 31.05
C ILE A 224 -31.43 -0.17 29.80
N SER A 225 -31.67 1.12 29.52
CA SER A 225 -32.15 1.56 28.20
C SER A 225 -31.13 1.21 27.11
N PRO A 226 -31.57 1.01 25.85
CA PRO A 226 -30.66 1.07 24.70
C PRO A 226 -29.82 2.36 24.73
N ASP A 227 -28.55 2.26 24.33
CA ASP A 227 -27.59 3.37 24.25
C ASP A 227 -27.30 4.07 25.59
N GLY A 228 -27.62 3.45 26.73
CA GLY A 228 -27.47 4.08 28.04
C GLY A 228 -26.11 3.92 28.73
N LEU A 229 -25.23 3.01 28.28
CA LEU A 229 -24.03 2.59 29.02
C LEU A 229 -22.77 3.27 28.48
N SER A 230 -22.14 4.14 29.27
CA SER A 230 -20.79 4.66 28.99
C SER A 230 -19.79 4.10 30.00
N MET A 231 -18.60 3.69 29.55
CA MET A 231 -17.58 3.12 30.43
C MET A 231 -16.17 3.61 30.10
N THR A 232 -15.37 3.89 31.14
CA THR A 232 -13.92 4.05 31.02
C THR A 232 -13.18 3.15 32.02
N GLY A 233 -12.09 2.50 31.60
CA GLY A 233 -11.19 1.82 32.55
C GLY A 233 -10.51 2.82 33.48
N GLY A 234 -10.13 3.99 32.96
CA GLY A 234 -9.71 5.14 33.78
C GLY A 234 -9.62 6.44 32.97
N TYR A 235 -9.85 7.59 33.63
CA TYR A 235 -9.68 8.92 33.01
C TYR A 235 -8.72 9.81 33.81
N ALA A 236 -7.63 10.25 33.17
CA ALA A 236 -6.71 11.26 33.68
C ALA A 236 -6.87 12.58 32.91
N TYR A 237 -7.02 13.70 33.62
CA TYR A 237 -7.08 15.07 33.10
C TYR A 237 -6.06 15.96 33.83
N ALA A 238 -5.23 16.67 33.06
CA ALA A 238 -4.26 17.61 33.62
C ALA A 238 -4.31 18.97 32.89
N GLU A 239 -4.50 20.05 33.64
CA GLU A 239 -4.49 21.43 33.13
C GLU A 239 -3.44 22.29 33.85
N SER A 240 -2.60 23.00 33.10
CA SER A 240 -1.63 23.93 33.69
C SER A 240 -1.21 25.06 32.75
N LEU A 241 -0.81 26.21 33.29
CA LEU A 241 -0.20 27.29 32.48
C LEU A 241 1.28 27.02 32.15
N ASN A 242 1.90 25.99 32.73
CA ASN A 242 3.30 25.66 32.48
C ASN A 242 3.54 24.18 32.13
N THR A 243 3.18 23.21 32.98
CA THR A 243 3.43 21.78 32.72
C THR A 243 2.21 20.93 33.05
N ALA A 244 1.65 20.25 32.05
CA ALA A 244 0.50 19.34 32.20
C ALA A 244 0.84 17.92 31.69
N ALA A 245 0.64 16.91 32.53
CA ALA A 245 0.86 15.50 32.15
C ALA A 245 -0.28 14.60 32.60
N ALA A 246 -0.94 13.92 31.67
CA ALA A 246 -2.03 12.98 31.93
C ALA A 246 -1.65 11.58 31.44
N LYS A 247 -1.87 10.57 32.29
CA LYS A 247 -1.43 9.18 32.06
C LYS A 247 -2.56 8.20 32.41
N ALA A 248 -3.05 7.47 31.41
CA ALA A 248 -3.95 6.34 31.57
C ALA A 248 -3.22 5.06 31.13
N LEU A 249 -2.71 4.32 32.11
CA LEU A 249 -1.81 3.19 31.90
C LEU A 249 -2.45 1.87 32.35
N ARG A 250 -2.41 0.83 31.51
CA ARG A 250 -2.73 -0.55 31.92
C ARG A 250 -4.15 -0.78 32.47
N ASN A 251 -5.07 0.17 32.23
CA ASN A 251 -6.44 0.07 32.73
C ASN A 251 -7.21 -0.99 31.92
N ARG A 252 -8.13 -1.70 32.58
CA ARG A 252 -8.85 -2.84 32.00
C ARG A 252 -10.36 -2.66 32.05
N LEU A 253 -10.97 -2.68 30.88
CA LEU A 253 -12.41 -2.67 30.67
C LEU A 253 -12.90 -4.07 30.30
N THR A 254 -13.98 -4.53 30.94
CA THR A 254 -14.65 -5.81 30.64
C THR A 254 -16.16 -5.58 30.56
N VAL A 255 -16.74 -5.81 29.38
CA VAL A 255 -18.16 -5.50 29.10
C VAL A 255 -18.86 -6.69 28.48
N HIS A 256 -19.86 -7.21 29.18
CA HIS A 256 -20.85 -8.12 28.62
C HIS A 256 -22.25 -7.57 28.85
N THR A 257 -23.00 -7.37 27.77
CA THR A 257 -24.41 -6.97 27.81
C THR A 257 -25.31 -8.06 27.21
N PRO A 258 -26.60 -8.13 27.61
CA PRO A 258 -27.58 -8.94 26.89
C PRO A 258 -27.72 -8.52 25.43
N THR A 259 -28.14 -9.45 24.57
CA THR A 259 -28.50 -9.20 23.17
C THR A 259 -29.59 -8.14 23.06
N GLY A 260 -29.37 -7.12 22.22
CA GLY A 260 -30.29 -5.99 22.04
C GLY A 260 -29.94 -4.74 22.87
N ILE A 261 -29.02 -4.84 23.82
CA ILE A 261 -28.42 -3.69 24.50
C ILE A 261 -27.19 -3.22 23.71
N ARG A 262 -27.01 -1.90 23.61
CA ARG A 262 -25.82 -1.25 23.05
C ARG A 262 -25.18 -0.34 24.10
N SER A 263 -23.85 -0.39 24.22
CA SER A 263 -23.07 0.63 24.90
C SER A 263 -22.99 1.90 24.07
N PHE A 264 -22.93 3.06 24.70
CA PHE A 264 -22.76 4.36 24.05
C PHE A 264 -21.28 4.58 23.71
N ASP A 265 -20.45 4.70 24.75
CA ASP A 265 -19.00 4.88 24.68
C ASP A 265 -18.29 3.81 25.52
N LEU A 266 -17.28 3.16 24.93
CA LEU A 266 -16.36 2.27 25.66
C LEU A 266 -14.91 2.74 25.46
N VAL A 267 -14.25 3.13 26.55
CA VAL A 267 -12.85 3.59 26.53
C VAL A 267 -11.98 2.74 27.48
N GLY A 268 -10.86 2.20 27.02
CA GLY A 268 -9.96 1.41 27.89
C GLY A 268 -9.22 2.32 28.88
N GLY A 269 -8.60 3.39 28.38
CA GLY A 269 -8.07 4.49 29.19
C GLY A 269 -8.07 5.82 28.43
N GLN A 270 -8.35 6.92 29.12
CA GLN A 270 -8.31 8.27 28.55
C GLN A 270 -7.30 9.14 29.29
N ALA A 271 -6.43 9.81 28.53
CA ALA A 271 -5.52 10.84 29.02
C ALA A 271 -5.78 12.14 28.25
N THR A 272 -6.07 13.24 28.95
CA THR A 272 -6.32 14.55 28.35
C THR A 272 -5.47 15.63 29.02
N THR A 273 -4.77 16.42 28.21
CA THR A 273 -4.01 17.59 28.69
C THR A 273 -4.48 18.88 28.04
N SER A 274 -4.71 19.91 28.83
CA SER A 274 -5.05 21.25 28.38
C SER A 274 -4.02 22.28 28.86
N ASN A 275 -3.84 23.35 28.06
CA ASN A 275 -2.96 24.49 28.34
C ASN A 275 -1.46 24.18 28.58
N GLY A 276 -0.65 25.24 28.67
CA GLY A 276 0.70 25.18 29.20
C GLY A 276 1.84 25.02 28.22
N SER A 277 3.04 25.32 28.71
CA SER A 277 4.30 25.31 27.95
C SER A 277 4.97 23.93 27.79
N SER A 278 4.35 22.87 28.31
CA SER A 278 4.77 21.49 28.12
C SER A 278 3.58 20.57 28.38
N ARG A 279 3.23 19.73 27.40
CA ARG A 279 2.07 18.82 27.48
C ARG A 279 2.43 17.39 27.08
N SER A 280 1.94 16.42 27.85
CA SER A 280 2.04 15.00 27.53
C SER A 280 0.80 14.21 27.95
N ALA A 281 0.05 13.72 26.97
CA ALA A 281 -1.06 12.79 27.16
C ALA A 281 -0.63 11.37 26.78
N GLN A 282 -0.77 10.39 27.69
CA GLN A 282 -0.36 9.01 27.46
C GLN A 282 -1.48 8.03 27.83
N ALA A 283 -2.09 7.39 26.84
CA ALA A 283 -3.12 6.37 27.02
C ALA A 283 -2.57 5.02 26.52
N ASN A 284 -1.69 4.41 27.31
CA ASN A 284 -0.85 3.29 26.91
C ASN A 284 -1.21 1.96 27.61
N GLU A 285 -1.04 0.84 26.92
CA GLU A 285 -1.19 -0.53 27.44
C GLU A 285 -2.60 -0.88 27.99
N ASN A 286 -3.64 -0.10 27.66
CA ASN A 286 -5.01 -0.33 28.15
C ASN A 286 -5.70 -1.47 27.38
N VAL A 287 -6.64 -2.16 28.04
CA VAL A 287 -7.25 -3.40 27.55
C VAL A 287 -8.78 -3.32 27.57
N ILE A 288 -9.44 -3.65 26.46
CA ILE A 288 -10.89 -3.87 26.39
C ILE A 288 -11.19 -5.34 26.04
N ASN A 289 -12.07 -5.95 26.83
CA ASN A 289 -12.71 -7.24 26.52
C ASN A 289 -14.22 -6.99 26.35
N ALA A 290 -14.75 -7.18 25.15
CA ALA A 290 -16.11 -6.77 24.77
C ALA A 290 -16.95 -7.93 24.23
N LYS A 291 -18.19 -8.03 24.71
CA LYS A 291 -19.24 -8.98 24.27
C LYS A 291 -20.59 -8.27 24.32
N THR A 292 -20.76 -7.32 23.39
CA THR A 292 -21.78 -6.25 23.39
C THR A 292 -21.94 -5.67 21.98
N SER A 293 -22.71 -4.59 21.84
CA SER A 293 -22.75 -3.69 20.68
C SER A 293 -22.31 -2.30 21.12
N VAL A 294 -21.74 -1.47 20.24
CA VAL A 294 -21.31 -0.10 20.57
C VAL A 294 -21.85 0.91 19.56
N TYR A 295 -22.52 1.94 20.07
CA TYR A 295 -23.22 2.94 19.27
C TYR A 295 -22.32 4.10 18.82
N GLN A 296 -21.57 4.75 19.73
CA GLN A 296 -20.84 5.99 19.46
C GLN A 296 -19.33 5.81 19.27
N ARG A 297 -18.59 5.30 20.28
CA ARG A 297 -17.13 5.11 20.20
C ARG A 297 -16.65 3.87 20.96
N LEU A 298 -15.68 3.18 20.37
CA LEU A 298 -14.91 2.11 21.01
C LEU A 298 -13.41 2.47 20.88
N ILE A 299 -12.76 2.85 21.98
CA ILE A 299 -11.37 3.36 21.96
C ILE A 299 -10.51 2.67 23.01
N GLY A 300 -9.47 1.93 22.61
CA GLY A 300 -8.60 1.21 23.56
C GLY A 300 -7.82 2.17 24.46
N GLY A 301 -7.04 3.06 23.86
CA GLY A 301 -6.45 4.22 24.54
C GLY A 301 -6.76 5.52 23.79
N PHE A 302 -7.23 6.56 24.47
CA PHE A 302 -7.43 7.90 23.90
C PHE A 302 -6.50 8.92 24.58
N ALA A 303 -5.52 9.43 23.83
CA ALA A 303 -4.61 10.49 24.28
C ALA A 303 -4.90 11.78 23.52
N TRP A 304 -5.32 12.82 24.23
CA TRP A 304 -5.78 14.08 23.63
C TRP A 304 -5.05 15.29 24.23
N SER A 305 -4.60 16.20 23.37
CA SER A 305 -3.85 17.39 23.81
C SER A 305 -4.23 18.62 22.99
N HIS A 306 -4.78 19.63 23.67
CA HIS A 306 -5.34 20.83 23.03
C HIS A 306 -5.09 22.11 23.88
N PRO A 307 -5.13 23.32 23.29
CA PRO A 307 -5.20 24.56 24.06
C PRO A 307 -6.57 24.71 24.73
N ALA A 308 -6.67 25.44 25.86
CA ALA A 308 -7.95 25.93 26.34
C ALA A 308 -8.34 27.24 25.63
N TYR A 309 -9.63 27.58 25.69
CA TYR A 309 -10.23 28.68 24.91
C TYR A 309 -9.84 30.11 25.31
N SER A 310 -8.87 30.32 26.21
CA SER A 310 -8.60 31.63 26.82
C SER A 310 -7.12 32.05 26.92
N THR A 311 -6.18 31.13 27.18
CA THR A 311 -4.80 31.48 27.61
C THR A 311 -3.72 30.47 27.20
N SER A 312 -3.59 30.16 25.90
CA SER A 312 -2.49 29.33 25.40
C SER A 312 -1.13 30.05 25.47
N VAL A 313 -0.05 29.29 25.73
CA VAL A 313 1.32 29.80 25.93
C VAL A 313 2.26 29.20 24.87
N PRO A 314 3.11 30.00 24.18
CA PRO A 314 4.10 29.48 23.24
C PRO A 314 5.11 28.52 23.87
N ALA A 315 5.37 27.40 23.19
CA ALA A 315 6.23 26.34 23.72
C ALA A 315 6.83 25.42 22.65
N PRO A 316 7.90 24.67 22.98
CA PRO A 316 8.63 23.88 21.99
C PRO A 316 7.93 22.60 21.56
N LEU A 317 7.23 21.89 22.46
CA LEU A 317 6.78 20.52 22.23
C LEU A 317 5.45 20.20 22.95
N SER A 318 4.56 19.49 22.26
CA SER A 318 3.37 18.83 22.82
C SER A 318 3.29 17.39 22.33
N THR A 319 2.96 16.44 23.21
CA THR A 319 2.97 15.00 22.91
C THR A 319 1.63 14.33 23.24
N ALA A 320 1.24 13.38 22.40
CA ALA A 320 0.13 12.46 22.64
C ALA A 320 0.53 11.04 22.21
N GLU A 321 0.26 10.06 23.06
CA GLU A 321 0.65 8.66 22.85
C GLU A 321 -0.52 7.72 23.18
N ALA A 322 -0.90 6.88 22.23
CA ALA A 322 -1.89 5.82 22.43
C ALA A 322 -1.30 4.48 21.93
N ASN A 323 -0.34 3.97 22.69
CA ASN A 323 0.52 2.85 22.31
C ASN A 323 0.16 1.54 23.05
N ARG A 324 0.34 0.39 22.39
CA ARG A 324 0.21 -0.97 22.99
C ARG A 324 -1.17 -1.31 23.59
N ASN A 325 -2.21 -0.55 23.26
CA ASN A 325 -3.58 -0.84 23.70
C ASN A 325 -4.15 -2.03 22.94
N LYS A 326 -5.08 -2.77 23.57
CA LYS A 326 -5.62 -4.02 23.03
C LYS A 326 -7.13 -4.08 23.13
N ILE A 327 -7.79 -4.46 22.03
CA ILE A 327 -9.24 -4.65 21.95
C ILE A 327 -9.54 -6.07 21.49
N TRP A 328 -10.27 -6.81 22.31
CA TRP A 328 -10.79 -8.13 22.00
C TRP A 328 -12.33 -8.13 22.01
N ILE A 329 -12.93 -8.28 20.83
CA ILE A 329 -14.38 -8.40 20.64
C ILE A 329 -14.71 -9.89 20.43
N ALA A 330 -15.47 -10.47 21.36
CA ALA A 330 -15.87 -11.87 21.32
C ALA A 330 -16.86 -12.17 20.19
N ALA A 331 -16.84 -13.41 19.67
CA ALA A 331 -17.83 -13.89 18.72
C ALA A 331 -19.25 -13.83 19.33
N GLY A 332 -20.25 -13.48 18.51
CA GLY A 332 -21.61 -13.19 18.98
C GLY A 332 -21.79 -11.80 19.61
N SER A 333 -20.81 -10.91 19.47
CA SER A 333 -21.01 -9.46 19.60
C SER A 333 -21.87 -8.92 18.46
N GLY A 334 -22.48 -7.75 18.64
CA GLY A 334 -23.43 -7.18 17.70
C GLY A 334 -22.83 -6.12 16.76
N GLU A 335 -23.45 -4.94 16.75
CA GLU A 335 -23.11 -3.84 15.86
C GLU A 335 -22.14 -2.85 16.54
N PHE A 336 -21.12 -2.43 15.80
CA PHE A 336 -20.20 -1.36 16.19
C PHE A 336 -20.40 -0.20 15.20
N THR A 337 -21.48 0.57 15.40
CA THR A 337 -21.91 1.63 14.47
C THR A 337 -21.08 2.91 14.59
N GLY A 338 -20.29 3.02 15.65
CA GLY A 338 -19.41 4.14 15.95
C GLY A 338 -18.03 4.05 15.29
N ARG A 339 -17.12 4.97 15.68
CA ARG A 339 -15.69 4.86 15.34
C ARG A 339 -15.03 3.87 16.31
N SER A 340 -14.32 2.88 15.77
CA SER A 340 -13.51 1.92 16.55
C SER A 340 -12.02 2.21 16.35
N VAL A 341 -11.26 2.41 17.43
CA VAL A 341 -9.82 2.70 17.38
C VAL A 341 -9.09 1.95 18.50
N CYS A 342 -8.05 1.18 18.20
CA CYS A 342 -7.30 0.52 19.28
C CYS A 342 -6.42 1.51 20.06
N GLY A 343 -5.65 2.36 19.38
CA GLY A 343 -5.02 3.54 19.99
C GLY A 343 -5.30 4.82 19.19
N TRP A 344 -5.86 5.85 19.82
CA TRP A 344 -6.12 7.17 19.24
C TRP A 344 -5.29 8.25 19.94
N SER A 345 -4.34 8.84 19.22
CA SER A 345 -3.59 10.04 19.61
C SER A 345 -4.10 11.25 18.81
N GLU A 346 -4.46 12.35 19.47
CA GLU A 346 -4.89 13.59 18.81
C GLU A 346 -4.25 14.84 19.44
N LEU A 347 -3.64 15.66 18.59
CA LEU A 347 -3.02 16.95 18.92
C LEU A 347 -3.53 18.05 18.00
N ASN A 348 -3.97 19.16 18.57
CA ASN A 348 -4.31 20.38 17.84
C ASN A 348 -3.77 21.59 18.60
N ASP A 349 -3.01 22.48 17.96
CA ASP A 349 -2.51 23.71 18.58
C ASP A 349 -2.16 24.82 17.56
N ASN A 350 -1.87 26.03 18.05
CA ASN A 350 -1.41 27.18 17.26
C ASN A 350 -0.28 28.02 17.89
N GLN A 351 0.20 27.67 19.09
CA GLN A 351 1.32 28.28 19.81
C GLN A 351 2.53 27.35 19.93
N ILE A 352 2.34 26.03 19.85
CA ILE A 352 3.40 25.02 19.98
C ILE A 352 4.24 24.89 18.70
N THR A 353 5.57 24.92 18.83
CA THR A 353 6.51 24.70 17.71
C THR A 353 6.38 23.29 17.13
N GLU A 354 6.44 22.23 17.94
CA GLU A 354 6.35 20.84 17.46
C GLU A 354 5.23 20.03 18.16
N LEU A 355 4.35 19.43 17.35
CA LEU A 355 3.38 18.42 17.81
C LEU A 355 3.90 17.02 17.43
N ARG A 356 3.83 16.05 18.36
CA ARG A 356 4.16 14.64 18.10
C ARG A 356 3.09 13.69 18.62
N GLY A 357 2.30 13.13 17.71
CA GLY A 357 1.32 12.08 17.98
C GLY A 357 1.85 10.69 17.64
N ALA A 358 1.49 9.69 18.44
CA ALA A 358 1.84 8.28 18.21
C ALA A 358 0.69 7.34 18.58
N ALA A 359 0.41 6.39 17.70
CA ALA A 359 -0.55 5.31 17.90
C ALA A 359 0.07 3.98 17.44
N ASN A 360 1.04 3.48 18.21
CA ASN A 360 1.94 2.39 17.82
C ASN A 360 1.69 1.09 18.58
N GLU A 361 1.99 -0.05 17.96
CA GLU A 361 2.00 -1.39 18.58
C GLU A 361 0.63 -1.85 19.16
N ASN A 362 -0.49 -1.29 18.72
CA ASN A 362 -1.82 -1.65 19.22
C ASN A 362 -2.36 -2.94 18.56
N GLU A 363 -3.20 -3.71 19.27
CA GLU A 363 -3.75 -5.00 18.82
C GLU A 363 -5.29 -5.02 18.82
N PHE A 364 -5.90 -5.01 17.63
CA PHE A 364 -7.36 -5.10 17.45
C PHE A 364 -7.76 -6.49 16.94
N SER A 365 -8.71 -7.15 17.60
CA SER A 365 -9.22 -8.47 17.18
C SER A 365 -10.73 -8.59 17.38
N ILE A 366 -11.45 -9.03 16.34
CA ILE A 366 -12.90 -9.29 16.36
C ILE A 366 -13.24 -10.70 15.88
N GLY A 367 -14.10 -11.40 16.63
CA GLY A 367 -14.54 -12.77 16.36
C GLY A 367 -15.88 -12.94 15.63
N GLY A 368 -16.56 -11.83 15.28
CA GLY A 368 -17.88 -11.79 14.64
C GLY A 368 -18.62 -10.48 14.94
N GLY A 369 -19.70 -10.19 14.23
CA GLY A 369 -20.47 -8.94 14.31
C GLY A 369 -20.20 -7.96 13.16
N THR A 370 -20.80 -6.76 13.23
CA THR A 370 -20.70 -5.73 12.18
C THR A 370 -19.79 -4.58 12.62
N LEU A 371 -18.77 -4.26 11.82
CA LEU A 371 -17.92 -3.07 12.00
C LEU A 371 -18.32 -1.95 11.04
N ARG A 372 -18.17 -0.69 11.48
CA ARG A 372 -18.06 0.47 10.58
C ARG A 372 -16.60 0.90 10.43
N LEU A 373 -16.27 2.11 10.85
CA LEU A 373 -14.97 2.73 10.64
C LEU A 373 -13.99 2.27 11.73
N THR A 374 -12.94 1.54 11.34
CA THR A 374 -12.07 0.83 12.28
C THR A 374 -10.59 1.08 11.98
N TYR A 375 -9.84 1.44 13.03
CA TYR A 375 -8.40 1.72 12.97
C TYR A 375 -7.65 0.86 14.00
N GLY A 376 -6.57 0.17 13.59
CA GLY A 376 -5.63 -0.42 14.56
C GLY A 376 -4.90 0.67 15.35
N GLY A 377 -4.33 1.66 14.66
CA GLY A 377 -3.85 2.90 15.26
C GLY A 377 -4.33 4.13 14.48
N MET A 378 -4.67 5.21 15.18
CA MET A 378 -4.95 6.53 14.59
C MET A 378 -4.14 7.61 15.32
N SER A 379 -3.25 8.29 14.61
CA SER A 379 -2.54 9.47 15.11
C SER A 379 -2.87 10.70 14.26
N GLU A 380 -3.28 11.79 14.90
CA GLU A 380 -3.58 13.07 14.27
C GLU A 380 -2.81 14.21 14.94
N ALA A 381 -2.13 15.04 14.14
CA ALA A 381 -1.37 16.19 14.60
C ALA A 381 -1.61 17.40 13.69
N VAL A 382 -2.27 18.44 14.21
CA VAL A 382 -2.69 19.64 13.49
C VAL A 382 -2.03 20.88 14.10
N ASN A 383 -0.95 21.37 13.47
CA ASN A 383 -0.22 22.55 13.93
C ASN A 383 -0.59 23.79 13.09
N SER A 384 -1.48 24.61 13.62
CA SER A 384 -1.95 25.87 13.01
C SER A 384 -1.15 27.10 13.44
N ARG A 385 0.06 26.90 13.97
CA ARG A 385 1.03 27.95 14.27
C ARG A 385 1.61 28.53 12.98
N THR A 386 1.62 29.85 12.87
CA THR A 386 2.38 30.55 11.83
C THR A 386 3.86 30.62 12.20
N GLY A 387 4.74 30.47 11.20
CA GLY A 387 6.18 30.28 11.37
C GLY A 387 6.69 28.98 10.73
N ALA A 388 7.73 29.10 9.90
CA ALA A 388 8.33 27.99 9.14
C ALA A 388 9.07 26.96 10.01
N ASP A 389 9.27 27.25 11.30
CA ASP A 389 9.77 26.33 12.33
C ASP A 389 8.68 25.43 12.93
N SER A 390 7.40 25.62 12.57
CA SER A 390 6.31 24.74 13.01
C SER A 390 6.46 23.31 12.47
N VAL A 391 6.10 22.32 13.28
CA VAL A 391 6.18 20.90 12.92
C VAL A 391 4.94 20.16 13.44
N ALA A 392 4.42 19.24 12.63
CA ALA A 392 3.45 18.23 13.05
C ALA A 392 3.94 16.84 12.63
N ARG A 393 4.15 15.95 13.61
CA ARG A 393 4.46 14.52 13.40
C ARG A 393 3.28 13.66 13.85
N ALA A 394 2.92 12.68 13.03
CA ALA A 394 1.96 11.64 13.37
C ALA A 394 2.52 10.26 12.97
N GLU A 395 2.44 9.29 13.88
CA GLU A 395 2.94 7.93 13.66
C GLU A 395 1.89 6.87 14.03
N ALA A 396 1.71 5.87 13.17
CA ALA A 396 0.83 4.73 13.41
C ALA A 396 1.50 3.45 12.91
N ASN A 397 2.45 2.95 13.70
CA ASN A 397 3.40 1.90 13.34
C ASN A 397 3.13 0.59 14.12
N LYS A 398 3.40 -0.56 13.51
CA LYS A 398 3.37 -1.90 14.14
C LYS A 398 2.03 -2.31 14.75
N ASN A 399 0.94 -1.67 14.35
CA ASN A 399 -0.41 -2.05 14.77
C ASN A 399 -0.82 -3.36 14.10
N LYS A 400 -1.64 -4.15 14.78
CA LYS A 400 -2.09 -5.48 14.31
C LYS A 400 -3.61 -5.56 14.32
N VAL A 401 -4.19 -5.97 13.19
CA VAL A 401 -5.65 -6.05 13.01
C VAL A 401 -6.05 -7.43 12.50
N TRP A 402 -6.83 -8.16 13.30
CA TRP A 402 -7.42 -9.46 12.95
C TRP A 402 -8.94 -9.34 12.85
N SER A 403 -9.47 -9.31 11.62
CA SER A 403 -10.91 -9.23 11.37
C SER A 403 -11.53 -10.57 10.98
N LYS A 404 -12.50 -11.00 11.79
CA LYS A 404 -13.55 -11.96 11.44
C LYS A 404 -14.95 -11.35 11.56
N ALA A 405 -15.09 -10.04 11.30
CA ALA A 405 -16.39 -9.38 11.25
C ALA A 405 -17.25 -9.95 10.10
N ASP A 406 -18.54 -10.17 10.33
CA ASP A 406 -19.46 -10.73 9.33
C ASP A 406 -19.79 -9.70 8.22
N THR A 407 -19.78 -8.41 8.56
CA THR A 407 -20.01 -7.29 7.64
C THR A 407 -19.13 -6.09 8.00
N LEU A 408 -18.61 -5.40 6.98
CA LEU A 408 -17.92 -4.12 7.12
C LEU A 408 -18.67 -2.99 6.37
N GLU A 409 -19.08 -1.98 7.13
CA GLU A 409 -19.85 -0.79 6.72
C GLU A 409 -19.03 0.53 6.80
N GLY A 410 -17.69 0.45 6.78
CA GLY A 410 -16.79 1.62 6.75
C GLY A 410 -15.35 1.19 6.47
N ASP A 411 -14.41 2.13 6.32
CA ASP A 411 -13.02 1.75 6.02
C ASP A 411 -12.35 1.00 7.20
N LEU A 412 -11.53 0.00 6.88
CA LEU A 412 -10.79 -0.81 7.86
C LEU A 412 -9.29 -0.63 7.64
N LEU A 413 -8.63 0.07 8.57
CA LEU A 413 -7.26 0.54 8.45
C LEU A 413 -6.33 -0.09 9.50
N GLY A 414 -5.17 -0.59 9.10
CA GLY A 414 -4.17 -1.15 10.03
C GLY A 414 -3.54 -0.07 10.91
N GLY A 415 -2.87 0.91 10.30
CA GLY A 415 -2.39 2.12 10.97
C GLY A 415 -2.65 3.38 10.13
N SER A 416 -3.11 4.45 10.76
CA SER A 416 -3.42 5.74 10.11
C SER A 416 -2.72 6.91 10.79
N ALA A 417 -1.93 7.68 10.02
CA ALA A 417 -1.29 8.91 10.49
C ALA A 417 -1.70 10.12 9.63
N LEU A 418 -2.15 11.19 10.29
CA LEU A 418 -2.53 12.47 9.69
C LEU A 418 -1.69 13.60 10.32
N ALA A 419 -0.92 14.29 9.50
CA ALA A 419 -0.15 15.47 9.90
C ALA A 419 -0.53 16.69 9.06
N TRP A 420 -0.77 17.82 9.70
CA TRP A 420 -1.15 19.07 9.05
C TRP A 420 -0.40 20.26 9.65
N THR A 421 0.12 21.16 8.81
CA THR A 421 0.74 22.42 9.24
C THR A 421 0.30 23.62 8.40
N THR A 422 0.24 24.81 9.00
CA THR A 422 0.13 26.06 8.23
C THR A 422 1.44 26.36 7.49
N ASP A 423 2.51 26.70 8.22
CA ASP A 423 3.73 27.28 7.59
C ASP A 423 4.94 26.34 7.49
N GLY A 424 5.03 25.31 8.33
CA GLY A 424 6.23 24.48 8.47
C GLY A 424 6.11 23.07 7.91
N ARG A 425 6.48 22.07 8.69
CA ARG A 425 6.73 20.69 8.22
C ARG A 425 5.72 19.68 8.77
N ALA A 426 4.97 19.04 7.86
CA ALA A 426 4.06 17.94 8.18
C ALA A 426 4.72 16.58 7.87
N GLU A 427 4.66 15.63 8.80
CA GLU A 427 5.28 14.31 8.72
C GLU A 427 4.32 13.22 9.22
N ALA A 428 3.93 12.30 8.34
CA ALA A 428 3.03 11.18 8.65
C ALA A 428 3.66 9.82 8.29
N ALA A 429 3.70 8.88 9.24
CA ALA A 429 4.27 7.54 9.03
C ALA A 429 3.32 6.41 9.47
N ALA A 430 3.23 5.36 8.65
CA ALA A 430 2.56 4.10 8.95
C ALA A 430 3.45 2.93 8.50
N HIS A 431 4.22 2.40 9.46
CA HIS A 431 5.29 1.43 9.23
C HIS A 431 5.01 0.07 9.87
N GLU A 432 5.32 -1.02 9.17
CA GLU A 432 5.31 -2.39 9.73
C GLU A 432 3.96 -2.82 10.35
N ASN A 433 2.82 -2.27 9.91
CA ASN A 433 1.50 -2.69 10.38
C ASN A 433 1.08 -4.03 9.74
N GLU A 434 0.46 -4.93 10.52
CA GLU A 434 0.03 -6.26 10.09
C GLU A 434 -1.50 -6.38 10.08
N MET A 435 -2.06 -6.93 9.01
CA MET A 435 -3.51 -7.00 8.85
C MET A 435 -3.98 -8.31 8.21
N TYR A 436 -4.99 -8.93 8.83
CA TYR A 436 -5.55 -10.23 8.44
C TYR A 436 -7.08 -10.16 8.43
N VAL A 437 -7.70 -10.39 7.26
CA VAL A 437 -9.16 -10.35 7.06
C VAL A 437 -9.63 -11.68 6.50
N ASN A 438 -10.45 -12.43 7.25
CA ASN A 438 -10.72 -13.84 6.92
C ASN A 438 -12.12 -14.12 6.37
N ILE A 439 -13.15 -13.56 7.00
CA ILE A 439 -14.57 -13.78 6.65
C ILE A 439 -15.33 -12.45 6.62
N GLY A 440 -16.48 -12.45 5.93
CA GLY A 440 -17.46 -11.37 5.90
C GLY A 440 -17.61 -10.69 4.54
N THR A 441 -18.58 -9.77 4.43
CA THR A 441 -18.80 -8.92 3.23
C THR A 441 -18.24 -7.53 3.45
N TYR A 442 -17.33 -7.08 2.57
CA TYR A 442 -16.58 -5.84 2.73
C TYR A 442 -16.95 -4.83 1.63
N GLN A 443 -17.71 -3.79 2.00
CA GLN A 443 -18.26 -2.81 1.04
C GLN A 443 -17.40 -1.54 0.89
N TYR A 444 -16.29 -1.47 1.62
CA TYR A 444 -15.45 -0.28 1.86
C TYR A 444 -13.95 -0.63 1.74
N ASN A 445 -13.08 0.37 1.89
CA ASN A 445 -11.66 0.20 1.58
C ASN A 445 -10.90 -0.54 2.68
N ILE A 446 -9.82 -1.23 2.28
CA ILE A 446 -8.99 -2.03 3.18
C ILE A 446 -7.51 -1.67 2.95
N TYR A 447 -6.91 -0.95 3.91
CA TYR A 447 -5.53 -0.46 3.79
C TYR A 447 -4.72 -0.82 5.04
N SER A 448 -3.60 -1.55 4.94
CA SER A 448 -2.80 -1.89 6.13
C SER A 448 -2.00 -0.70 6.69
N GLY A 449 -1.60 0.27 5.86
CA GLY A 449 -1.05 1.54 6.33
C GLY A 449 -1.51 2.74 5.50
N THR A 450 -1.98 3.81 6.14
CA THR A 450 -2.41 5.06 5.50
C THR A 450 -1.71 6.27 6.10
N THR A 451 -1.16 7.15 5.26
CA THR A 451 -0.54 8.40 5.70
C THR A 451 -0.99 9.58 4.85
N LYS A 452 -1.28 10.70 5.53
CA LYS A 452 -1.58 11.98 4.89
C LYS A 452 -0.80 13.10 5.56
N ALA A 453 0.03 13.80 4.80
CA ALA A 453 0.80 14.96 5.26
C ALA A 453 0.43 16.20 4.44
N VAL A 454 0.06 17.31 5.10
CA VAL A 454 -0.39 18.53 4.41
C VAL A 454 0.31 19.75 5.00
N SER A 455 0.88 20.61 4.17
CA SER A 455 1.42 21.91 4.59
C SER A 455 0.93 23.04 3.70
N GLU A 456 0.39 24.11 4.27
CA GLU A 456 -0.20 25.21 3.48
C GLU A 456 0.84 26.10 2.81
N ASN A 457 1.99 26.34 3.45
CA ASN A 457 3.08 27.16 2.92
C ASN A 457 4.46 26.47 2.99
N GLY A 458 4.60 25.43 3.81
CA GLY A 458 5.85 24.69 4.01
C GLY A 458 5.90 23.35 3.27
N SER A 459 6.40 22.29 3.93
CA SER A 459 6.71 20.98 3.31
C SER A 459 5.95 19.80 3.94
N ALA A 460 5.73 18.73 3.18
CA ALA A 460 4.97 17.56 3.62
C ALA A 460 5.66 16.24 3.26
N VAL A 461 5.69 15.27 4.19
CA VAL A 461 6.27 13.94 3.97
C VAL A 461 5.34 12.85 4.49
N ALA A 462 4.99 11.88 3.64
CA ALA A 462 4.08 10.79 3.96
C ALA A 462 4.72 9.42 3.62
N GLN A 463 4.70 8.47 4.56
CA GLN A 463 5.40 7.19 4.42
C GLN A 463 4.55 6.00 4.89
N ALA A 464 4.10 5.15 3.96
CA ALA A 464 3.39 3.91 4.22
C ALA A 464 4.22 2.71 3.75
N THR A 465 5.07 2.17 4.64
CA THR A 465 6.13 1.21 4.27
C THR A 465 6.13 -0.08 5.09
N LYS A 466 6.53 -1.19 4.46
CA LYS A 466 6.59 -2.54 5.05
C LYS A 466 5.29 -3.06 5.68
N ASN A 467 4.14 -2.49 5.30
CA ASN A 467 2.86 -2.94 5.83
C ASN A 467 2.47 -4.26 5.16
N TYR A 468 1.82 -5.13 5.93
CA TYR A 468 1.36 -6.45 5.50
C TYR A 468 -0.17 -6.51 5.51
N LEU A 469 -0.77 -6.93 4.40
CA LEU A 469 -2.20 -7.22 4.31
C LEU A 469 -2.44 -8.58 3.66
N SER A 470 -3.15 -9.46 4.36
CA SER A 470 -3.73 -10.67 3.78
C SER A 470 -5.24 -10.70 3.96
N THR A 471 -5.96 -10.97 2.87
CA THR A 471 -7.42 -11.11 2.87
C THR A 471 -7.88 -12.36 2.11
N GLU A 472 -8.81 -13.10 2.71
CA GLU A 472 -9.40 -14.32 2.13
C GLU A 472 -10.80 -14.09 1.52
N THR A 473 -11.34 -12.87 1.56
CA THR A 473 -12.69 -12.53 1.10
C THR A 473 -12.71 -11.46 -0.01
N ASN A 474 -13.87 -11.32 -0.67
CA ASN A 474 -14.13 -10.30 -1.68
C ASN A 474 -14.37 -8.92 -1.05
N VAL A 475 -13.83 -7.88 -1.68
CA VAL A 475 -13.99 -6.48 -1.31
C VAL A 475 -14.62 -5.73 -2.48
N MET A 476 -15.56 -4.81 -2.22
CA MET A 476 -16.25 -4.05 -3.28
C MET A 476 -15.53 -2.75 -3.68
N GLN A 477 -14.52 -2.34 -2.91
CA GLN A 477 -13.76 -1.10 -3.09
C GLN A 477 -12.25 -1.39 -3.11
N ASP A 478 -11.42 -0.40 -2.82
CA ASP A 478 -9.99 -0.44 -3.09
C ASP A 478 -9.22 -1.11 -1.94
N ILE A 479 -8.23 -1.92 -2.32
CA ILE A 479 -7.32 -2.61 -1.40
C ILE A 479 -5.90 -2.10 -1.64
N MET A 480 -5.21 -1.69 -0.58
CA MET A 480 -3.82 -1.21 -0.65
C MET A 480 -2.94 -1.78 0.48
N GLY A 481 -1.70 -2.15 0.17
CA GLY A 481 -0.70 -2.46 1.20
C GLY A 481 -0.23 -1.19 1.92
N GLY A 482 0.09 -0.13 1.17
CA GLY A 482 0.39 1.19 1.73
C GLY A 482 -0.18 2.33 0.90
N LEU A 483 -0.73 3.34 1.56
CA LEU A 483 -1.18 4.60 0.95
C LEU A 483 -0.42 5.78 1.58
N ALA A 484 0.30 6.55 0.77
CA ALA A 484 1.01 7.75 1.18
C ALA A 484 0.61 8.95 0.32
N SER A 485 -0.06 9.94 0.90
CA SER A 485 -0.52 11.16 0.22
C SER A 485 0.11 12.41 0.85
N ALA A 486 0.70 13.30 0.05
CA ALA A 486 1.25 14.57 0.54
C ALA A 486 0.89 15.78 -0.33
N GLU A 487 0.57 16.90 0.32
CA GLU A 487 0.14 18.14 -0.32
C GLU A 487 0.84 19.37 0.29
N ALA A 488 1.69 20.05 -0.48
CA ALA A 488 2.53 21.16 -0.02
C ALA A 488 2.60 22.31 -1.05
N LYS A 489 2.86 23.56 -0.62
CA LYS A 489 3.40 24.59 -1.54
C LYS A 489 4.91 24.47 -1.71
N GLY A 490 5.60 24.11 -0.63
CA GLY A 490 7.02 23.76 -0.63
C GLY A 490 7.30 22.41 -1.29
N THR A 491 8.26 21.69 -0.75
CA THR A 491 8.61 20.34 -1.20
C THR A 491 7.65 19.29 -0.66
N PHE A 492 7.51 18.16 -1.39
CA PHE A 492 6.86 16.96 -0.88
C PHE A 492 7.71 15.72 -1.14
N ASP A 493 7.60 14.72 -0.26
CA ASP A 493 8.18 13.38 -0.46
C ASP A 493 7.17 12.30 -0.03
N VAL A 494 6.87 11.35 -0.92
CA VAL A 494 5.87 10.30 -0.66
C VAL A 494 6.41 8.91 -0.94
N LEU A 495 6.27 8.01 0.03
CA LEU A 495 6.91 6.69 0.03
C LEU A 495 5.91 5.59 0.38
N ALA A 496 5.53 4.77 -0.61
CA ALA A 496 4.67 3.60 -0.45
C ALA A 496 5.39 2.33 -0.93
N SER A 497 6.39 1.89 -0.16
CA SER A 497 7.39 0.89 -0.57
C SER A 497 7.54 -0.28 0.42
N GLU A 498 8.11 -1.39 -0.03
CA GLU A 498 8.30 -2.64 0.75
C GLU A 498 7.00 -3.31 1.27
N ASN A 499 5.81 -2.88 0.86
CA ASN A 499 4.55 -3.43 1.36
C ASN A 499 4.25 -4.82 0.74
N LEU A 500 3.65 -5.72 1.51
CA LEU A 500 3.32 -7.09 1.09
C LEU A 500 1.81 -7.34 1.14
N LEU A 501 1.22 -7.68 -0.01
CA LEU A 501 -0.22 -7.80 -0.21
C LEU A 501 -0.61 -9.16 -0.82
N SER A 502 -1.41 -9.96 -0.09
CA SER A 502 -1.85 -11.31 -0.47
C SER A 502 -3.38 -11.44 -0.46
N LEU A 503 -3.99 -11.75 -1.60
CA LEU A 503 -5.45 -11.79 -1.77
C LEU A 503 -5.96 -13.17 -2.21
N ARG A 504 -7.15 -13.56 -1.71
CA ARG A 504 -7.96 -14.70 -2.21
C ARG A 504 -9.38 -14.33 -2.69
N GLY A 505 -9.75 -13.05 -2.68
CA GLY A 505 -11.00 -12.54 -3.26
C GLY A 505 -10.76 -11.68 -4.50
N GLY A 506 -11.79 -10.90 -4.89
CA GLY A 506 -11.72 -9.76 -5.80
C GLY A 506 -11.71 -8.41 -5.06
N ALA A 507 -11.54 -7.32 -5.81
CA ALA A 507 -11.47 -5.93 -5.34
C ALA A 507 -12.05 -4.96 -6.40
N ARG A 508 -12.11 -3.66 -6.11
CA ARG A 508 -12.16 -2.63 -7.16
C ARG A 508 -10.76 -2.39 -7.72
N SER A 509 -9.93 -1.59 -7.03
CA SER A 509 -8.50 -1.44 -7.29
C SER A 509 -7.68 -2.34 -6.35
N PHE A 510 -6.50 -2.77 -6.80
CA PHE A 510 -5.60 -3.62 -6.01
C PHE A 510 -4.15 -3.16 -6.18
N ILE A 511 -3.58 -2.52 -5.14
CA ILE A 511 -2.28 -1.83 -5.26
C ILE A 511 -1.35 -2.20 -4.09
N GLY A 512 -0.11 -2.63 -4.37
CA GLY A 512 0.85 -2.97 -3.30
C GLY A 512 1.25 -1.73 -2.49
N GLY A 513 1.70 -0.68 -3.16
CA GLY A 513 1.89 0.66 -2.58
C GLY A 513 1.44 1.78 -3.52
N TYR A 514 0.62 2.72 -3.02
CA TYR A 514 0.19 3.92 -3.73
C TYR A 514 0.80 5.18 -3.09
N ALA A 515 1.59 5.92 -3.85
CA ALA A 515 2.20 7.19 -3.45
C ALA A 515 1.67 8.37 -4.30
N GLU A 516 1.09 9.37 -3.65
CA GLU A 516 0.38 10.50 -4.27
C GLU A 516 0.95 11.83 -3.77
N GLY A 517 1.45 12.69 -4.66
CA GLY A 517 2.14 13.93 -4.28
C GLY A 517 1.69 15.14 -5.09
N THR A 518 1.23 16.19 -4.43
CA THR A 518 0.75 17.42 -5.10
C THR A 518 1.45 18.66 -4.58
N GLN A 519 2.06 19.43 -5.49
CA GLN A 519 2.42 20.82 -5.21
C GLN A 519 1.21 21.73 -5.45
N ARG A 520 0.73 22.42 -4.41
CA ARG A 520 -0.17 23.58 -4.55
C ARG A 520 0.57 24.75 -5.18
N ASP A 521 -0.13 25.69 -5.81
CA ASP A 521 0.51 26.88 -6.36
C ASP A 521 1.20 27.67 -5.24
N SER A 522 2.51 27.83 -5.40
CA SER A 522 3.43 28.31 -4.38
C SER A 522 4.00 29.68 -4.68
N GLY A 523 3.92 30.14 -5.95
CA GLY A 523 4.74 31.23 -6.48
C GLY A 523 6.26 31.04 -6.33
N THR A 524 6.73 29.90 -5.80
CA THR A 524 8.06 29.71 -5.21
C THR A 524 8.74 28.47 -5.78
N TYR A 525 9.93 28.65 -6.36
CA TYR A 525 10.66 27.56 -7.02
C TYR A 525 11.39 26.70 -5.99
N VAL A 526 11.03 25.41 -5.89
CA VAL A 526 11.55 24.47 -4.88
C VAL A 526 12.55 23.47 -5.47
N LEU A 527 13.51 23.03 -4.67
CA LEU A 527 14.64 22.22 -5.16
C LEU A 527 14.24 20.82 -5.66
N GLN A 528 13.42 20.08 -4.91
CA GLN A 528 13.09 18.70 -5.22
C GLN A 528 11.75 18.27 -4.60
N SER A 529 10.97 17.48 -5.34
CA SER A 529 9.85 16.71 -4.80
C SER A 529 9.88 15.29 -5.38
N THR A 530 9.51 14.29 -4.58
CA THR A 530 9.69 12.87 -4.91
C THR A 530 8.46 12.03 -4.60
N GLY A 531 8.27 10.96 -5.39
CA GLY A 531 7.27 9.92 -5.12
C GLY A 531 7.80 8.53 -5.46
N THR A 532 7.67 7.60 -4.52
CA THR A 532 8.35 6.30 -4.59
C THR A 532 7.44 5.15 -4.14
N ALA A 533 7.19 4.18 -5.02
CA ALA A 533 6.48 2.94 -4.73
C ALA A 533 7.29 1.73 -5.23
N ASN A 534 8.39 1.45 -4.53
CA ASN A 534 9.35 0.42 -4.88
C ASN A 534 9.19 -0.84 -4.03
N GLU A 535 9.68 -1.97 -4.56
CA GLU A 535 9.91 -3.21 -3.78
C GLU A 535 8.66 -3.77 -3.07
N ASN A 536 7.45 -3.34 -3.49
CA ASN A 536 6.21 -3.93 -3.01
C ASN A 536 6.03 -5.32 -3.64
N SER A 537 5.48 -6.23 -2.85
CA SER A 537 5.24 -7.63 -3.22
C SER A 537 3.74 -7.92 -3.23
N MET A 538 3.26 -8.52 -4.31
CA MET A 538 1.83 -8.70 -4.58
C MET A 538 1.53 -10.12 -5.03
N GLU A 539 0.50 -10.74 -4.44
CA GLU A 539 0.04 -12.07 -4.85
C GLU A 539 -1.49 -12.20 -4.87
N ILE A 540 -2.01 -12.70 -6.00
CA ILE A 540 -3.41 -13.09 -6.19
C ILE A 540 -3.47 -14.59 -6.46
N ARG A 541 -4.25 -15.31 -5.64
CA ARG A 541 -4.52 -16.76 -5.80
C ARG A 541 -6.02 -17.05 -5.91
N SER A 542 -6.77 -16.28 -6.71
CA SER A 542 -8.24 -16.28 -6.70
C SER A 542 -8.90 -16.10 -8.06
N THR A 543 -10.11 -16.66 -8.19
CA THR A 543 -11.07 -16.37 -9.27
C THR A 543 -11.78 -15.01 -9.07
N GLY A 544 -11.11 -14.03 -8.43
CA GLY A 544 -11.71 -12.75 -8.07
C GLY A 544 -11.80 -11.79 -9.26
N THR A 545 -12.80 -10.91 -9.25
CA THR A 545 -12.92 -9.81 -10.23
C THR A 545 -12.26 -8.54 -9.71
N PHE A 546 -11.62 -7.80 -10.61
CA PHE A 546 -10.95 -6.52 -10.39
C PHE A 546 -11.49 -5.53 -11.42
N THR A 547 -12.15 -4.48 -10.95
CA THR A 547 -12.95 -3.57 -11.79
C THR A 547 -12.25 -2.26 -12.12
N ASP A 548 -11.10 -1.98 -11.49
CA ASP A 548 -10.26 -0.80 -11.69
C ASP A 548 -8.78 -1.21 -11.68
N LYS A 549 -7.87 -0.24 -11.82
CA LYS A 549 -6.42 -0.45 -12.02
C LYS A 549 -5.78 -1.29 -10.91
N SER A 550 -4.86 -2.17 -11.32
CA SER A 550 -4.05 -2.96 -10.39
C SER A 550 -2.55 -2.72 -10.62
N ALA A 551 -1.77 -2.57 -9.55
CA ALA A 551 -0.34 -2.29 -9.66
C ALA A 551 0.49 -2.74 -8.45
N GLY A 552 1.66 -3.35 -8.67
CA GLY A 552 2.61 -3.66 -7.58
C GLY A 552 3.02 -2.38 -6.83
N GLY A 553 3.53 -1.40 -7.55
CA GLY A 553 3.69 -0.02 -7.07
C GLY A 553 3.02 0.99 -8.00
N TYR A 554 2.40 2.03 -7.45
CA TYR A 554 1.78 3.13 -8.21
C TYR A 554 2.23 4.47 -7.63
N VAL A 555 2.77 5.35 -8.47
CA VAL A 555 3.15 6.73 -8.12
C VAL A 555 2.39 7.71 -9.01
N HIS A 556 1.77 8.73 -8.41
CA HIS A 556 1.20 9.87 -9.12
C HIS A 556 1.65 11.17 -8.46
N ILE A 557 2.52 11.92 -9.11
CA ILE A 557 3.00 13.22 -8.61
C ILE A 557 2.81 14.35 -9.62
N THR A 558 2.30 15.49 -9.14
CA THR A 558 2.13 16.72 -9.92
C THR A 558 2.77 17.89 -9.19
N ALA A 559 3.59 18.67 -9.89
CA ALA A 559 4.18 19.92 -9.43
C ALA A 559 3.94 21.07 -10.40
N ASN A 560 4.14 22.30 -9.92
CA ASN A 560 3.98 23.52 -10.71
C ASN A 560 5.22 24.42 -10.68
N ASN A 561 6.07 24.28 -9.68
CA ASN A 561 7.26 25.10 -9.49
C ASN A 561 8.37 24.30 -8.75
N THR A 562 8.66 23.09 -9.22
CA THR A 562 9.73 22.23 -8.70
C THR A 562 10.86 22.10 -9.72
N LYS A 563 12.11 22.18 -9.25
CA LYS A 563 13.31 21.96 -10.07
C LYS A 563 13.48 20.48 -10.45
N LEU A 564 13.64 19.60 -9.46
CA LEU A 564 13.72 18.15 -9.70
C LEU A 564 12.44 17.45 -9.23
N LEU A 565 11.59 17.04 -10.18
CA LEU A 565 10.44 16.17 -9.90
C LEU A 565 10.78 14.74 -10.31
N SER A 566 10.66 13.78 -9.41
CA SER A 566 11.01 12.37 -9.71
C SER A 566 10.02 11.36 -9.12
N ALA A 567 9.39 10.58 -10.00
CA ALA A 567 8.53 9.45 -9.67
C ALA A 567 9.23 8.11 -9.95
N ALA A 568 9.10 7.14 -9.04
CA ALA A 568 9.69 5.81 -9.20
C ALA A 568 8.77 4.69 -8.67
N ALA A 569 8.44 3.72 -9.52
CA ALA A 569 7.77 2.46 -9.17
C ALA A 569 8.58 1.28 -9.69
N ALA A 570 9.62 0.90 -8.95
CA ALA A 570 10.66 -0.03 -9.40
C ALA A 570 10.84 -1.26 -8.50
N ARG A 571 11.33 -2.36 -9.08
CA ARG A 571 11.61 -3.64 -8.40
C ARG A 571 10.40 -4.26 -7.64
N ASN A 572 9.17 -3.89 -8.00
CA ASN A 572 7.98 -4.55 -7.46
C ASN A 572 7.85 -5.97 -8.06
N ASP A 573 7.33 -6.93 -7.28
CA ASP A 573 7.10 -8.31 -7.72
C ASP A 573 5.61 -8.67 -7.62
N VAL A 574 5.04 -9.15 -8.72
CA VAL A 574 3.59 -9.34 -8.89
C VAL A 574 3.30 -10.74 -9.42
N LEU A 575 2.63 -11.56 -8.63
CA LEU A 575 2.21 -12.93 -8.98
C LEU A 575 0.69 -13.02 -9.12
N LEU A 576 0.21 -13.25 -10.34
CA LEU A 576 -1.20 -13.36 -10.69
C LEU A 576 -1.47 -14.81 -11.10
N GLN A 577 -1.96 -15.64 -10.17
CA GLN A 577 -2.22 -17.06 -10.47
C GLN A 577 -3.55 -17.26 -11.20
N ASP A 578 -4.54 -16.42 -10.90
CA ASP A 578 -5.88 -16.41 -11.51
C ASP A 578 -6.53 -15.02 -11.29
N GLY A 579 -7.70 -14.78 -11.88
CA GLY A 579 -8.50 -13.57 -11.68
C GLY A 579 -9.21 -13.06 -12.94
N THR A 580 -10.04 -12.03 -12.82
CA THR A 580 -10.67 -11.31 -13.94
C THR A 580 -10.39 -9.83 -13.80
N PHE A 581 -9.51 -9.30 -14.65
CA PHE A 581 -9.06 -7.91 -14.61
C PHE A 581 -9.70 -7.11 -15.74
N ASN A 582 -10.62 -6.21 -15.41
CA ASN A 582 -11.31 -5.38 -16.41
C ASN A 582 -10.42 -4.24 -16.93
N GLU A 583 -9.60 -3.68 -16.04
CA GLU A 583 -8.69 -2.55 -16.28
C GLU A 583 -7.22 -3.00 -16.18
N ASP A 584 -6.30 -2.12 -16.57
CA ASP A 584 -4.89 -2.46 -16.72
C ASP A 584 -4.22 -2.99 -15.43
N VAL A 585 -3.30 -3.94 -15.61
CA VAL A 585 -2.46 -4.50 -14.55
C VAL A 585 -0.98 -4.21 -14.82
N ALA A 586 -0.24 -3.75 -13.81
CA ALA A 586 1.19 -3.41 -13.96
C ALA A 586 2.08 -3.90 -12.80
N GLY A 587 3.36 -4.19 -13.09
CA GLY A 587 4.36 -4.35 -12.03
C GLY A 587 4.63 -3.03 -11.30
N GLY A 588 4.97 -1.99 -12.07
CA GLY A 588 5.09 -0.61 -11.58
C GLY A 588 4.40 0.40 -12.49
N ARG A 589 3.76 1.42 -11.90
CA ARG A 589 3.16 2.57 -12.57
C ARG A 589 3.71 3.87 -12.00
N SER A 590 4.22 4.75 -12.86
CA SER A 590 4.87 6.00 -12.44
C SER A 590 4.41 7.17 -13.31
N PHE A 591 3.71 8.13 -12.73
CA PHE A 591 3.27 9.37 -13.38
C PHE A 591 3.94 10.58 -12.71
N ALA A 592 4.62 11.43 -13.51
CA ALA A 592 5.20 12.69 -13.06
C ALA A 592 4.81 13.84 -14.00
N ARG A 593 4.25 14.92 -13.45
CA ARG A 593 3.82 16.12 -14.18
C ARG A 593 4.42 17.40 -13.60
N ASN A 594 5.04 18.26 -14.41
CA ASN A 594 5.60 19.54 -13.94
C ASN A 594 5.26 20.71 -14.87
N THR A 595 4.49 21.69 -14.37
CA THR A 595 4.02 22.83 -15.19
C THR A 595 4.93 24.08 -15.13
N THR A 596 6.08 24.02 -14.45
CA THR A 596 7.01 25.16 -14.34
C THR A 596 7.63 25.56 -15.68
N THR A 597 8.04 26.81 -15.80
CA THR A 597 8.81 27.34 -16.93
C THR A 597 10.29 27.56 -16.61
N ALA A 598 10.76 27.20 -15.42
CA ALA A 598 12.16 27.40 -15.00
C ALA A 598 13.15 26.60 -15.85
N ALA A 599 14.21 27.25 -16.35
CA ALA A 599 15.10 26.69 -17.37
C ALA A 599 15.96 25.49 -16.93
N ASP A 600 16.16 25.31 -15.61
CA ASP A 600 16.96 24.24 -15.01
C ASP A 600 16.11 23.13 -14.36
N SER A 601 14.83 23.03 -14.74
CA SER A 601 13.88 22.02 -14.23
C SER A 601 13.86 20.73 -15.07
N VAL A 602 13.77 19.60 -14.36
CA VAL A 602 13.84 18.23 -14.89
C VAL A 602 12.74 17.37 -14.26
N THR A 603 12.03 16.59 -15.08
CA THR A 603 10.87 15.78 -14.65
C THR A 603 11.06 14.30 -15.02
N ASN A 604 11.26 13.43 -14.04
CA ASN A 604 11.56 12.02 -14.25
C ASN A 604 10.39 11.11 -13.86
N ALA A 605 10.09 10.12 -14.68
CA ALA A 605 9.21 9.00 -14.36
C ALA A 605 9.93 7.66 -14.62
N ALA A 606 9.85 6.73 -13.66
CA ALA A 606 10.59 5.47 -13.70
C ALA A 606 9.71 4.30 -13.26
N ALA A 607 9.58 3.29 -14.12
CA ALA A 607 8.92 2.01 -13.83
C ALA A 607 9.84 0.86 -14.27
N ASN A 608 10.96 0.72 -13.55
CA ASN A 608 12.10 -0.10 -13.94
C ASN A 608 12.21 -1.39 -13.10
N GLU A 609 12.80 -2.44 -13.67
CA GLU A 609 13.20 -3.68 -12.96
C GLU A 609 12.07 -4.47 -12.27
N ASN A 610 10.79 -4.14 -12.54
CA ASN A 610 9.64 -4.84 -11.97
C ASN A 610 9.50 -6.25 -12.57
N THR A 611 8.92 -7.17 -11.81
CA THR A 611 8.65 -8.55 -12.23
C THR A 611 7.15 -8.84 -12.14
N VAL A 612 6.57 -9.39 -13.21
CA VAL A 612 5.15 -9.74 -13.31
C VAL A 612 5.02 -11.16 -13.85
N ASN A 613 4.33 -12.02 -13.11
CA ASN A 613 4.08 -13.42 -13.44
C ASN A 613 2.57 -13.65 -13.55
N ALA A 614 2.02 -13.46 -14.74
CA ALA A 614 0.61 -13.72 -15.07
C ALA A 614 0.44 -15.17 -15.55
N LEU A 615 0.16 -16.06 -14.60
CA LEU A 615 0.10 -17.52 -14.83
C LEU A 615 -1.29 -18.01 -15.26
N GLY A 616 -2.33 -17.24 -14.98
CA GLY A 616 -3.72 -17.53 -15.31
C GLY A 616 -4.60 -16.27 -15.26
N GLY A 617 -5.91 -16.47 -15.20
CA GLY A 617 -6.91 -15.41 -15.21
C GLY A 617 -7.28 -14.89 -16.61
N THR A 618 -8.02 -13.79 -16.64
CA THR A 618 -8.47 -13.09 -17.86
C THR A 618 -8.23 -11.59 -17.74
N TYR A 619 -7.79 -10.96 -18.83
CA TYR A 619 -7.37 -9.55 -18.84
C TYR A 619 -8.10 -8.80 -19.96
N GLY A 620 -9.10 -8.00 -19.60
CA GLY A 620 -9.90 -7.17 -20.53
C GLY A 620 -9.16 -5.93 -21.05
N ALA A 621 -8.13 -5.51 -20.33
CA ALA A 621 -7.24 -4.39 -20.67
C ALA A 621 -5.77 -4.84 -20.76
N GLY A 622 -4.82 -3.91 -20.61
CA GLY A 622 -3.41 -4.16 -20.85
C GLY A 622 -2.64 -4.75 -19.67
N LEU A 623 -1.61 -5.54 -19.98
CA LEU A 623 -0.72 -6.16 -19.00
C LEU A 623 0.72 -5.65 -19.18
N TYR A 624 1.22 -4.96 -18.15
CA TYR A 624 2.48 -4.20 -18.21
C TYR A 624 3.52 -4.74 -17.23
N GLY A 625 4.77 -4.93 -17.65
CA GLY A 625 5.87 -5.14 -16.70
C GLY A 625 6.14 -3.85 -15.90
N GLY A 626 6.36 -2.75 -16.61
CA GLY A 626 6.41 -1.39 -16.04
C GLY A 626 5.82 -0.35 -16.99
N SER A 627 5.25 0.73 -16.44
CA SER A 627 4.65 1.84 -17.18
C SER A 627 5.02 3.20 -16.56
N ALA A 628 5.69 4.05 -17.34
CA ALA A 628 6.15 5.38 -16.92
C ALA A 628 5.67 6.48 -17.86
N TYR A 629 5.11 7.55 -17.30
CA TYR A 629 4.63 8.74 -18.01
C TYR A 629 5.24 10.01 -17.40
N ALA A 630 5.95 10.81 -18.21
CA ALA A 630 6.55 12.07 -17.80
C ALA A 630 6.03 13.23 -18.68
N GLU A 631 5.50 14.28 -18.07
CA GLU A 631 4.90 15.42 -18.78
C GLU A 631 5.36 16.76 -18.21
N ALA A 632 6.01 17.59 -19.02
CA ALA A 632 6.54 18.87 -18.58
C ALA A 632 6.55 19.93 -19.69
N LYS A 633 6.75 21.21 -19.32
CA LYS A 633 7.11 22.26 -20.30
C LYS A 633 8.60 22.23 -20.65
N ARG A 634 9.43 21.86 -19.68
CA ARG A 634 10.90 21.81 -19.71
C ARG A 634 11.39 20.36 -19.86
N GLU A 635 12.61 20.02 -19.40
CA GLU A 635 13.16 18.68 -19.57
C GLU A 635 12.30 17.61 -18.88
N PHE A 636 12.10 16.49 -19.57
CA PHE A 636 11.44 15.30 -19.03
C PHE A 636 12.09 14.01 -19.52
N ASN A 637 12.08 12.99 -18.66
CA ASN A 637 12.63 11.68 -18.95
C ASN A 637 11.71 10.57 -18.42
N ALA A 638 11.22 9.70 -19.31
CA ALA A 638 10.43 8.51 -18.97
C ALA A 638 11.24 7.23 -19.16
N SER A 639 11.18 6.31 -18.19
CA SER A 639 11.92 5.04 -18.24
C SER A 639 11.09 3.85 -17.77
N ALA A 640 11.05 2.80 -18.57
CA ALA A 640 10.49 1.49 -18.23
C ALA A 640 11.41 0.39 -18.76
N ASN A 641 12.57 0.27 -18.13
CA ASN A 641 13.69 -0.59 -18.50
C ASN A 641 13.77 -1.85 -17.63
N LYS A 642 14.36 -2.93 -18.17
CA LYS A 642 14.72 -4.16 -17.43
C LYS A 642 13.57 -4.90 -16.75
N ASN A 643 12.32 -4.57 -17.06
CA ASN A 643 11.16 -5.25 -16.51
C ASN A 643 11.06 -6.69 -17.06
N LYS A 644 10.47 -7.59 -16.27
CA LYS A 644 10.27 -9.00 -16.59
C LYS A 644 8.78 -9.30 -16.58
N LEU A 645 8.24 -9.83 -17.69
CA LEU A 645 6.82 -10.14 -17.82
C LEU A 645 6.64 -11.56 -18.37
N ALA A 646 6.09 -12.46 -17.57
CA ALA A 646 5.66 -13.78 -17.99
C ALA A 646 4.12 -13.82 -18.11
N VAL A 647 3.59 -14.32 -19.23
CA VAL A 647 2.15 -14.30 -19.54
C VAL A 647 1.70 -15.65 -20.11
N SER A 648 0.82 -16.36 -19.40
CA SER A 648 0.27 -17.66 -19.84
C SER A 648 -1.22 -17.60 -20.21
N ALA A 649 -1.84 -16.42 -20.16
CA ALA A 649 -3.24 -16.17 -20.50
C ALA A 649 -3.38 -15.26 -21.74
N GLY A 650 -4.60 -15.06 -22.23
CA GLY A 650 -4.91 -14.02 -23.22
C GLY A 650 -5.19 -12.68 -22.53
N ALA A 651 -4.81 -11.58 -23.18
CA ALA A 651 -4.99 -10.21 -22.70
C ALA A 651 -5.32 -9.26 -23.85
N LYS A 652 -5.72 -8.01 -23.58
CA LYS A 652 -5.90 -7.03 -24.67
C LYS A 652 -4.55 -6.73 -25.34
N ASN A 653 -3.58 -6.28 -24.56
CA ASN A 653 -2.18 -6.11 -24.96
C ASN A 653 -1.25 -6.73 -23.90
N PHE A 654 0.02 -6.95 -24.29
CA PHE A 654 1.10 -7.13 -23.34
C PHE A 654 2.25 -6.18 -23.71
N ILE A 655 2.83 -5.50 -22.70
CA ILE A 655 3.98 -4.62 -22.89
C ILE A 655 4.99 -4.83 -21.75
N GLY A 656 6.19 -5.31 -22.07
CA GLY A 656 7.24 -5.54 -21.06
C GLY A 656 7.64 -4.25 -20.33
N GLY A 657 7.97 -3.19 -21.07
CA GLY A 657 8.14 -1.84 -20.54
C GLY A 657 7.51 -0.79 -21.45
N TYR A 658 6.71 0.11 -20.86
CA TYR A 658 6.04 1.23 -21.54
C TYR A 658 6.57 2.57 -21.02
N ALA A 659 7.15 3.41 -21.87
CA ALA A 659 7.67 4.72 -21.49
C ALA A 659 7.13 5.83 -22.43
N GLU A 660 6.39 6.78 -21.86
CA GLU A 660 5.81 7.91 -22.60
C GLU A 660 6.32 9.24 -22.04
N GLY A 661 6.86 10.11 -22.91
CA GLY A 661 7.33 11.44 -22.58
C GLY A 661 6.60 12.50 -23.41
N LYS A 662 6.05 13.53 -22.77
CA LYS A 662 5.20 14.52 -23.45
C LYS A 662 5.51 15.96 -23.06
N GLN A 663 5.63 16.84 -24.06
CA GLN A 663 5.73 18.28 -23.82
C GLN A 663 4.34 18.93 -23.73
N PHE A 664 4.15 19.81 -22.74
CA PHE A 664 2.98 20.68 -22.67
C PHE A 664 2.98 21.73 -23.80
N ALA A 665 1.80 22.10 -24.31
CA ALA A 665 1.65 23.20 -25.25
C ALA A 665 1.10 24.48 -24.57
N PRO A 666 1.68 25.68 -24.82
CA PRO A 666 2.96 25.91 -25.49
C PRO A 666 4.14 25.47 -24.60
N GLY A 667 5.06 24.71 -25.19
CA GLY A 667 6.24 24.19 -24.50
C GLY A 667 7.40 25.19 -24.49
N GLU A 668 8.30 25.05 -23.52
CA GLU A 668 9.51 25.85 -23.41
C GLU A 668 10.66 25.26 -24.23
N SER A 669 11.70 26.04 -24.54
CA SER A 669 12.90 25.50 -25.20
C SER A 669 13.71 24.61 -24.24
N VAL A 670 14.14 23.45 -24.73
CA VAL A 670 14.85 22.39 -23.97
C VAL A 670 15.90 21.75 -24.86
N THR A 671 17.07 21.40 -24.32
CA THR A 671 18.10 20.71 -25.11
C THR A 671 17.75 19.25 -25.36
N HIS A 672 17.47 18.44 -24.32
CA HIS A 672 17.19 17.01 -24.45
C HIS A 672 15.95 16.61 -23.65
N SER A 673 15.20 15.61 -24.12
CA SER A 673 14.19 14.86 -23.35
C SER A 673 14.15 13.41 -23.88
N THR A 674 13.87 12.42 -23.04
CA THR A 674 13.93 11.00 -23.46
C THR A 674 12.76 10.12 -23.01
N ALA A 675 12.45 9.09 -23.80
CA ALA A 675 11.53 8.00 -23.43
C ALA A 675 12.20 6.65 -23.73
N LYS A 676 12.39 5.81 -22.70
CA LYS A 676 13.25 4.62 -22.80
C LYS A 676 12.56 3.35 -22.30
N ALA A 677 12.49 2.33 -23.15
CA ALA A 677 11.95 1.01 -22.85
C ALA A 677 12.94 -0.08 -23.27
N ASN A 678 14.10 -0.11 -22.60
CA ASN A 678 15.26 -0.92 -22.97
C ASN A 678 15.42 -2.16 -22.06
N GLU A 679 16.08 -3.21 -22.57
CA GLU A 679 16.48 -4.42 -21.82
C GLU A 679 15.31 -5.23 -21.19
N ASN A 680 14.05 -4.94 -21.52
CA ASN A 680 12.90 -5.66 -20.99
C ASN A 680 12.83 -7.10 -21.53
N LYS A 681 12.27 -8.02 -20.73
CA LYS A 681 12.23 -9.45 -21.06
C LYS A 681 10.81 -10.00 -20.90
N VAL A 682 10.28 -10.57 -21.97
CA VAL A 682 8.90 -11.05 -22.02
C VAL A 682 8.84 -12.51 -22.47
N TRP A 683 8.05 -13.31 -21.77
CA TRP A 683 7.80 -14.71 -22.06
C TRP A 683 6.29 -14.98 -22.17
N VAL A 684 5.79 -15.19 -23.39
CA VAL A 684 4.43 -15.69 -23.62
C VAL A 684 4.45 -17.22 -23.57
N GLY A 685 3.75 -17.79 -22.60
CA GLY A 685 3.76 -19.20 -22.22
C GLY A 685 3.04 -20.13 -23.19
N ALA A 686 3.20 -21.44 -22.98
CA ALA A 686 2.43 -22.45 -23.70
C ALA A 686 0.98 -22.44 -23.19
N GLY A 687 0.00 -22.36 -24.09
CA GLY A 687 -1.42 -22.22 -23.74
C GLY A 687 -1.93 -20.78 -23.64
N ALA A 688 -1.09 -19.77 -23.92
CA ALA A 688 -1.53 -18.37 -24.02
C ALA A 688 -2.64 -18.19 -25.07
N GLY A 689 -3.55 -17.26 -24.79
CA GLY A 689 -4.79 -17.08 -25.54
C GLY A 689 -4.66 -16.14 -26.75
N THR A 690 -5.74 -15.39 -27.02
CA THR A 690 -5.73 -14.32 -28.03
C THR A 690 -5.24 -13.01 -27.40
N PHE A 691 -4.45 -12.27 -28.17
CA PHE A 691 -4.07 -10.87 -27.92
C PHE A 691 -4.70 -9.99 -29.01
N THR A 692 -5.40 -8.93 -28.61
CA THR A 692 -6.33 -8.18 -29.49
C THR A 692 -5.86 -6.76 -29.85
N ASP A 693 -4.73 -6.33 -29.31
CA ASP A 693 -4.12 -5.00 -29.45
C ASP A 693 -2.58 -5.17 -29.45
N LYS A 694 -1.84 -4.06 -29.58
CA LYS A 694 -0.37 -3.96 -29.67
C LYS A 694 0.37 -4.91 -28.74
N SER A 695 1.44 -5.53 -29.21
CA SER A 695 2.19 -6.55 -28.46
C SER A 695 3.70 -6.28 -28.49
N ALA A 696 4.33 -5.97 -27.34
CA ALA A 696 5.70 -5.48 -27.30
C ALA A 696 6.53 -5.98 -26.10
N ALA A 697 7.85 -6.19 -26.28
CA ALA A 697 8.76 -6.30 -25.11
C ALA A 697 9.22 -4.93 -24.60
N GLY A 698 9.63 -4.01 -25.49
CA GLY A 698 9.80 -2.59 -25.17
C GLY A 698 8.93 -1.69 -26.05
N TYR A 699 8.25 -0.70 -25.46
CA TYR A 699 7.47 0.32 -26.17
C TYR A 699 7.80 1.71 -25.62
N SER A 700 8.27 2.63 -26.47
CA SER A 700 8.53 4.03 -26.09
C SER A 700 7.94 5.05 -27.06
N THR A 701 7.48 6.18 -26.51
CA THR A 701 6.89 7.29 -27.24
C THR A 701 7.40 8.62 -26.67
N ILE A 702 7.85 9.53 -27.53
CA ILE A 702 8.12 10.92 -27.18
C ILE A 702 7.42 11.89 -28.14
N GLU A 703 6.65 12.83 -27.59
CA GLU A 703 5.97 13.89 -28.35
C GLU A 703 6.35 15.27 -27.82
N THR A 704 6.89 16.12 -28.69
CA THR A 704 7.52 17.40 -28.34
C THR A 704 7.19 18.52 -29.33
N ASN A 705 7.36 19.76 -28.87
CA ASN A 705 7.09 20.96 -29.66
C ASN A 705 8.17 22.06 -29.57
N ASN A 706 9.15 21.92 -28.67
CA ASN A 706 10.26 22.87 -28.44
C ASN A 706 11.52 22.21 -27.82
N VAL A 707 11.66 20.88 -27.90
CA VAL A 707 12.89 20.15 -27.51
C VAL A 707 13.84 20.08 -28.72
N ALA A 708 15.15 20.27 -28.53
CA ALA A 708 16.13 20.18 -29.63
C ALA A 708 16.47 18.71 -30.00
N GLU A 709 16.72 17.87 -29.00
CA GLU A 709 17.08 16.46 -29.12
C GLU A 709 16.08 15.54 -28.36
N PRO A 710 14.84 15.37 -28.87
CA PRO A 710 13.88 14.42 -28.31
C PRO A 710 14.13 13.01 -28.84
N LYS A 711 14.35 12.05 -27.93
CA LYS A 711 14.73 10.68 -28.28
C LYS A 711 13.87 9.58 -27.65
N ALA A 712 13.35 8.67 -28.49
CA ALA A 712 12.74 7.42 -28.05
C ALA A 712 13.68 6.22 -28.26
N GLU A 713 13.78 5.34 -27.26
CA GLU A 713 14.61 4.13 -27.31
C GLU A 713 13.80 2.90 -26.89
N ALA A 714 13.93 1.80 -27.64
CA ALA A 714 13.36 0.50 -27.32
C ALA A 714 14.37 -0.59 -27.71
N ASN A 715 15.50 -0.61 -27.00
CA ASN A 715 16.71 -1.33 -27.39
C ASN A 715 16.98 -2.56 -26.52
N SER A 716 17.62 -3.58 -27.12
CA SER A 716 18.12 -4.79 -26.45
C SER A 716 17.06 -5.61 -25.69
N ASN A 717 15.77 -5.44 -26.03
CA ASN A 717 14.66 -6.17 -25.44
C ASN A 717 14.63 -7.62 -25.94
N GLN A 718 13.99 -8.51 -25.16
CA GLN A 718 13.94 -9.95 -25.42
C GLN A 718 12.48 -10.43 -25.37
N LEU A 719 11.96 -10.93 -26.48
CA LEU A 719 10.59 -11.48 -26.60
C LEU A 719 10.65 -12.96 -26.96
N THR A 720 10.11 -13.81 -26.08
CA THR A 720 9.94 -15.26 -26.32
C THR A 720 8.45 -15.58 -26.38
N ILE A 721 7.97 -16.11 -27.50
CA ILE A 721 6.58 -16.54 -27.69
C ILE A 721 6.53 -18.05 -27.85
N ARG A 722 5.63 -18.74 -27.13
CA ARG A 722 5.45 -20.21 -27.22
C ARG A 722 4.06 -20.67 -27.66
N ALA A 723 3.07 -19.79 -27.59
CA ALA A 723 1.71 -20.00 -28.09
C ALA A 723 1.01 -18.64 -28.24
N GLY A 724 -0.18 -18.62 -28.84
CA GLY A 724 -1.09 -17.48 -28.84
C GLY A 724 -1.51 -17.03 -30.23
N THR A 725 -2.60 -16.25 -30.28
CA THR A 725 -3.11 -15.62 -31.51
C THR A 725 -3.02 -14.11 -31.38
N PHE A 726 -2.20 -13.46 -32.19
CA PHE A 726 -1.96 -12.00 -32.14
C PHE A 726 -2.71 -11.33 -33.30
N ARG A 727 -3.67 -10.45 -32.98
CA ARG A 727 -4.51 -9.77 -34.00
C ARG A 727 -3.81 -8.58 -34.64
N GLU A 728 -3.13 -7.80 -33.81
CA GLU A 728 -2.38 -6.60 -34.20
C GLU A 728 -0.87 -6.87 -34.23
N ASP A 729 -0.09 -5.86 -34.58
CA ASP A 729 1.37 -5.92 -34.72
C ASP A 729 2.09 -6.38 -33.44
N VAL A 730 3.09 -7.25 -33.64
CA VAL A 730 3.97 -7.78 -32.58
C VAL A 730 5.42 -7.37 -32.84
N THR A 731 6.12 -6.91 -31.80
CA THR A 731 7.52 -6.45 -31.90
C THR A 731 8.34 -6.75 -30.64
N SER A 732 9.62 -7.08 -30.79
CA SER A 732 10.51 -7.07 -29.61
C SER A 732 10.86 -5.64 -29.13
N GLY A 733 10.90 -4.64 -30.02
CA GLY A 733 11.09 -3.24 -29.61
C GLY A 733 10.36 -2.26 -30.53
N ARG A 734 9.59 -1.32 -29.96
CA ARG A 734 9.01 -0.19 -30.71
C ARG A 734 9.33 1.16 -30.06
N SER A 735 9.85 2.09 -30.86
CA SER A 735 10.07 3.48 -30.46
C SER A 735 9.43 4.45 -31.44
N PHE A 736 8.86 5.52 -30.92
CA PHE A 736 8.21 6.59 -31.69
C PHE A 736 8.65 7.96 -31.19
N ALA A 737 9.13 8.83 -32.07
CA ALA A 737 9.50 10.20 -31.75
C ALA A 737 8.81 11.18 -32.70
N ARG A 738 8.19 12.23 -32.14
CA ARG A 738 7.59 13.33 -32.90
C ARG A 738 8.04 14.68 -32.34
N ASN A 739 8.46 15.58 -33.21
CA ASN A 739 8.80 16.96 -32.90
C ASN A 739 8.22 17.93 -33.94
N THR A 740 7.94 19.17 -33.54
CA THR A 740 7.43 20.23 -34.44
C THR A 740 8.33 21.47 -34.54
N SER A 741 9.46 21.50 -33.85
CA SER A 741 10.38 22.67 -33.80
C SER A 741 11.81 22.38 -34.21
N ALA A 742 12.28 21.15 -33.96
CA ALA A 742 13.64 20.69 -34.21
C ALA A 742 13.59 19.23 -34.68
N GLY A 743 14.74 18.53 -34.64
CA GLY A 743 14.83 17.14 -35.09
C GLY A 743 14.08 16.14 -34.20
N SER A 744 14.04 14.87 -34.61
CA SER A 744 13.47 13.77 -33.82
C SER A 744 14.23 12.47 -34.05
N ALA A 745 14.46 11.69 -32.99
CA ALA A 745 15.24 10.46 -33.04
C ALA A 745 14.53 9.25 -32.40
N ALA A 746 14.49 8.11 -33.09
CA ALA A 746 13.91 6.86 -32.58
C ALA A 746 14.82 5.65 -32.86
N ASN A 747 15.16 4.87 -31.83
CA ASN A 747 15.97 3.65 -31.97
C ASN A 747 15.22 2.43 -31.44
N ALA A 748 15.28 1.33 -32.19
CA ALA A 748 14.81 0.01 -31.79
C ALA A 748 15.87 -1.04 -32.23
N VAL A 749 17.01 -1.02 -31.55
CA VAL A 749 18.22 -1.78 -31.94
C VAL A 749 18.53 -2.95 -31.00
N ASP A 750 19.29 -3.94 -31.49
CA ASP A 750 19.78 -5.12 -30.76
C ASP A 750 18.68 -6.01 -30.11
N ASN A 751 17.42 -5.85 -30.51
CA ASN A 751 16.31 -6.62 -29.93
C ASN A 751 16.34 -8.08 -30.40
N ARG A 752 15.81 -8.98 -29.59
CA ARG A 752 15.81 -10.42 -29.87
C ARG A 752 14.41 -11.04 -29.72
N LEU A 753 14.02 -11.80 -30.74
CA LEU A 753 12.71 -12.43 -30.85
C LEU A 753 12.87 -13.94 -31.11
N TRP A 754 12.20 -14.77 -30.31
CA TRP A 754 12.09 -16.20 -30.55
C TRP A 754 10.62 -16.62 -30.55
N VAL A 755 10.16 -17.23 -31.64
CA VAL A 755 8.78 -17.69 -31.81
C VAL A 755 8.76 -19.21 -31.96
N TYR A 756 8.29 -19.90 -30.92
CA TYR A 756 8.09 -21.35 -30.90
C TYR A 756 6.65 -21.70 -31.31
N GLY A 757 6.50 -22.83 -32.01
CA GLY A 757 5.24 -23.27 -32.59
C GLY A 757 4.56 -24.44 -31.88
N GLY A 758 3.31 -24.65 -32.27
CA GLY A 758 2.36 -25.59 -31.68
C GLY A 758 0.92 -25.12 -31.94
N THR A 759 0.63 -23.85 -31.65
CA THR A 759 -0.66 -23.18 -31.93
C THR A 759 -0.52 -21.67 -32.26
N THR A 760 0.68 -21.19 -32.59
CA THR A 760 0.99 -19.76 -32.66
C THR A 760 0.60 -19.13 -34.01
N GLN A 761 -0.21 -18.06 -34.01
CA GLN A 761 -0.66 -17.35 -35.22
C GLN A 761 -0.51 -15.82 -35.09
N PHE A 762 0.04 -15.17 -36.11
CA PHE A 762 0.16 -13.71 -36.24
C PHE A 762 -0.72 -13.22 -37.39
N GLN A 763 -1.66 -12.33 -37.10
CA GLN A 763 -2.59 -11.74 -38.07
C GLN A 763 -2.14 -10.33 -38.48
N GLY A 764 -1.57 -9.56 -37.56
CA GLY A 764 -0.79 -8.35 -37.85
C GLY A 764 0.65 -8.66 -38.28
N HIS A 765 1.47 -7.62 -38.39
CA HIS A 765 2.87 -7.73 -38.78
C HIS A 765 3.79 -8.17 -37.62
N LEU A 766 4.96 -8.71 -37.97
CA LEU A 766 5.99 -9.13 -37.02
C LEU A 766 7.30 -8.39 -37.24
N PHE A 767 7.82 -7.75 -36.19
CA PHE A 767 9.05 -6.94 -36.24
C PHE A 767 10.10 -7.41 -35.21
N GLY A 768 11.38 -7.46 -35.61
CA GLY A 768 12.48 -7.53 -34.65
C GLY A 768 12.65 -6.19 -33.92
N GLY A 769 12.72 -5.10 -34.68
CA GLY A 769 12.65 -3.73 -34.19
C GLY A 769 11.80 -2.84 -35.09
N SER A 770 11.10 -1.86 -34.50
CA SER A 770 10.27 -0.88 -35.19
C SER A 770 10.58 0.52 -34.65
N ALA A 771 11.20 1.37 -35.46
CA ALA A 771 11.55 2.74 -35.10
C ALA A 771 10.82 3.73 -36.01
N GLU A 772 10.22 4.78 -35.42
CA GLU A 772 9.49 5.81 -36.15
C GLU A 772 9.86 7.22 -35.69
N ALA A 773 10.34 8.07 -36.60
CA ALA A 773 10.68 9.46 -36.32
C ALA A 773 9.93 10.43 -37.26
N ARG A 774 9.38 11.52 -36.71
CA ARG A 774 8.65 12.54 -37.48
C ARG A 774 9.02 13.96 -37.01
N ALA A 775 9.60 14.73 -37.92
CA ALA A 775 9.88 16.14 -37.73
C ALA A 775 8.89 17.03 -38.51
N ALA A 776 9.00 18.35 -38.39
CA ALA A 776 8.23 19.32 -39.15
C ALA A 776 9.12 20.47 -39.65
N GLY A 777 8.72 21.12 -40.74
CA GLY A 777 9.52 22.11 -41.46
C GLY A 777 10.78 21.50 -42.06
N ASN A 778 11.89 22.23 -41.98
CA ASN A 778 13.20 21.82 -42.51
C ASN A 778 14.06 21.03 -41.50
N ASN A 779 13.44 20.38 -40.53
CA ASN A 779 14.13 19.65 -39.46
C ASN A 779 14.31 18.16 -39.80
N SER A 780 15.36 17.53 -39.28
CA SER A 780 15.68 16.13 -39.60
C SER A 780 14.90 15.11 -38.77
N ALA A 781 14.57 13.97 -39.38
CA ALA A 781 13.97 12.82 -38.69
C ALA A 781 14.89 11.59 -38.83
N GLU A 782 15.28 10.99 -37.71
CA GLU A 782 16.23 9.87 -37.65
C GLU A 782 15.58 8.64 -37.00
N ALA A 783 15.47 7.53 -37.74
CA ALA A 783 14.95 6.28 -37.21
C ALA A 783 15.88 5.11 -37.51
N GLU A 784 16.15 4.28 -36.50
CA GLU A 784 17.04 3.11 -36.62
C GLU A 784 16.42 1.83 -36.04
N ALA A 785 16.36 0.79 -36.86
CA ALA A 785 15.98 -0.57 -36.50
C ALA A 785 17.05 -1.56 -37.00
N SER A 786 18.24 -1.49 -36.38
CA SER A 786 19.44 -2.26 -36.73
C SER A 786 19.76 -3.37 -35.70
N GLY A 787 20.50 -4.40 -36.11
CA GLY A 787 21.07 -5.42 -35.21
C GLY A 787 20.06 -6.38 -34.57
N ASN A 788 18.81 -6.38 -35.01
CA ASN A 788 17.76 -7.21 -34.42
C ASN A 788 17.86 -8.67 -34.91
N ILE A 789 17.67 -9.63 -34.00
CA ILE A 789 17.81 -11.07 -34.30
C ILE A 789 16.48 -11.79 -34.04
N ILE A 790 15.98 -12.50 -35.06
CA ILE A 790 14.68 -13.19 -35.03
C ILE A 790 14.88 -14.68 -35.32
N HIS A 791 14.27 -15.55 -34.51
CA HIS A 791 14.15 -16.99 -34.79
C HIS A 791 12.69 -17.40 -34.88
N LEU A 792 12.28 -17.91 -36.05
CA LEU A 792 10.93 -18.41 -36.33
C LEU A 792 10.95 -19.94 -36.47
N MET A 793 10.21 -20.64 -35.61
CA MET A 793 10.21 -22.12 -35.55
C MET A 793 8.99 -22.73 -36.25
N LYS A 794 9.07 -24.02 -36.60
CA LYS A 794 7.97 -24.80 -37.19
C LYS A 794 6.68 -24.83 -36.37
N GLY A 795 5.54 -25.01 -37.03
CA GLY A 795 4.22 -25.04 -36.39
C GLY A 795 3.71 -23.66 -35.98
N THR A 796 4.02 -22.64 -36.78
CA THR A 796 3.65 -21.23 -36.61
C THR A 796 3.01 -20.71 -37.90
N ALA A 797 2.10 -19.74 -37.80
CA ALA A 797 1.43 -19.14 -38.96
C ALA A 797 1.57 -17.61 -38.96
N TYR A 798 1.96 -17.05 -40.10
CA TYR A 798 2.16 -15.61 -40.31
C TYR A 798 1.28 -15.15 -41.48
N ASP A 799 0.12 -14.55 -41.17
CA ASP A 799 -0.78 -13.98 -42.18
C ASP A 799 -0.26 -12.62 -42.69
N GLY A 800 0.37 -11.81 -41.82
CA GLY A 800 1.00 -10.52 -42.15
C GLY A 800 2.49 -10.62 -42.52
N ASP A 801 3.06 -9.51 -43.03
CA ASP A 801 4.49 -9.42 -43.38
C ASP A 801 5.41 -9.54 -42.13
N VAL A 802 6.64 -10.05 -42.36
CA VAL A 802 7.71 -10.17 -41.36
C VAL A 802 8.87 -9.24 -41.72
N TYR A 803 9.41 -8.53 -40.72
CA TYR A 803 10.54 -7.60 -40.86
C TYR A 803 11.64 -7.91 -39.84
N GLY A 804 12.89 -8.08 -40.29
CA GLY A 804 14.06 -8.13 -39.41
C GLY A 804 14.18 -6.84 -38.59
N GLY A 805 14.16 -5.70 -39.26
CA GLY A 805 13.94 -4.38 -38.66
C GLY A 805 13.16 -3.45 -39.60
N MET A 806 12.40 -2.51 -39.05
CA MET A 806 11.73 -1.46 -39.81
C MET A 806 12.00 -0.07 -39.21
N ALA A 807 12.73 0.77 -39.95
CA ALA A 807 12.80 2.20 -39.70
C ALA A 807 11.82 2.93 -40.63
N GLN A 808 11.04 3.86 -40.10
CA GLN A 808 10.12 4.69 -40.88
C GLN A 808 10.11 6.14 -40.41
N GLY A 809 9.80 7.09 -41.29
CA GLY A 809 9.77 8.49 -40.89
C GLY A 809 9.51 9.48 -42.00
N GLY A 810 9.43 10.75 -41.62
CA GLY A 810 9.13 11.86 -42.53
C GLY A 810 9.39 13.23 -41.91
N SER A 811 9.52 14.23 -42.78
CA SER A 811 9.59 15.65 -42.47
C SER A 811 9.00 16.43 -43.64
N ASP A 812 8.67 17.72 -43.47
CA ASP A 812 8.02 18.52 -44.51
C ASP A 812 9.00 18.92 -45.62
N THR A 813 10.20 19.39 -45.26
CA THR A 813 11.28 19.81 -46.17
C THR A 813 12.67 19.63 -45.52
N GLY A 814 12.86 18.56 -44.74
CA GLY A 814 14.08 18.30 -43.98
C GLY A 814 14.52 16.84 -44.06
N ASN A 815 15.81 16.59 -43.85
CA ASN A 815 16.42 15.29 -44.16
C ASN A 815 15.84 14.14 -43.32
N VAL A 816 15.52 13.03 -43.95
CA VAL A 816 14.93 11.84 -43.30
C VAL A 816 15.92 10.68 -43.40
N TYR A 817 16.54 10.30 -42.28
CA TYR A 817 17.55 9.23 -42.21
C TYR A 817 16.94 7.97 -41.60
N LEU A 818 16.81 6.90 -42.40
CA LEU A 818 16.13 5.67 -42.02
C LEU A 818 17.07 4.48 -42.20
N LYS A 819 17.42 3.83 -41.10
CA LYS A 819 18.47 2.79 -41.06
C LYS A 819 17.91 1.46 -40.58
N SER A 820 18.09 0.41 -41.37
CA SER A 820 17.72 -0.96 -40.99
C SER A 820 18.81 -1.91 -41.45
N ASN A 821 19.85 -2.03 -40.63
CA ASN A 821 21.12 -2.67 -41.01
C ASN A 821 21.47 -3.81 -40.04
N TYR A 822 22.24 -4.80 -40.51
CA TYR A 822 22.72 -5.93 -39.68
C TYR A 822 21.62 -6.74 -38.97
N ASN A 823 20.38 -6.75 -39.48
CA ASN A 823 19.32 -7.58 -38.91
C ASN A 823 19.43 -9.02 -39.42
N GLU A 824 19.21 -10.00 -38.54
CA GLU A 824 19.31 -11.43 -38.86
C GLU A 824 17.99 -12.17 -38.62
N LEU A 825 17.41 -12.73 -39.68
CA LEU A 825 16.17 -13.51 -39.62
C LEU A 825 16.43 -14.99 -39.92
N TYR A 826 16.27 -15.83 -38.90
CA TYR A 826 16.42 -17.27 -38.98
C TYR A 826 15.05 -17.96 -39.08
N ILE A 827 14.83 -18.67 -40.19
CA ILE A 827 13.61 -19.42 -40.48
C ILE A 827 13.92 -20.91 -40.35
N HIS A 828 13.28 -21.55 -39.36
CA HIS A 828 13.42 -22.97 -39.02
C HIS A 828 12.12 -23.76 -39.23
N GLY A 829 11.07 -23.11 -39.75
CA GLY A 829 9.76 -23.68 -40.06
C GLY A 829 8.70 -22.60 -40.21
N GLY A 830 7.42 -22.99 -40.27
CA GLY A 830 6.27 -22.08 -40.28
C GLY A 830 5.62 -21.90 -41.66
N THR A 831 4.39 -21.39 -41.65
CA THR A 831 3.57 -21.08 -42.84
C THR A 831 3.41 -19.57 -42.98
N TYR A 832 3.72 -19.02 -44.17
CA TYR A 832 3.82 -17.59 -44.42
C TYR A 832 2.92 -17.15 -45.58
N ARG A 833 2.11 -16.10 -45.35
CA ARG A 833 1.29 -15.45 -46.40
C ARG A 833 1.71 -14.03 -46.72
N GLY A 834 2.25 -13.31 -45.74
CA GLY A 834 2.90 -12.02 -45.94
C GLY A 834 4.27 -12.16 -46.64
N SER A 835 4.82 -11.01 -47.04
CA SER A 835 6.20 -10.92 -47.54
C SER A 835 7.20 -10.90 -46.38
N ILE A 836 8.46 -11.25 -46.66
CA ILE A 836 9.52 -11.32 -45.66
C ILE A 836 10.66 -10.38 -46.07
N TYR A 837 10.97 -9.44 -45.18
CA TYR A 837 11.96 -8.38 -45.40
C TYR A 837 13.12 -8.53 -44.40
N ALA A 838 14.35 -8.65 -44.89
CA ALA A 838 15.54 -8.73 -44.04
C ALA A 838 15.75 -7.40 -43.27
N GLY A 839 15.57 -6.27 -43.96
CA GLY A 839 15.45 -4.94 -43.37
C GLY A 839 14.52 -4.04 -44.20
N ALA A 840 14.03 -2.96 -43.60
CA ALA A 840 13.17 -1.98 -44.25
C ALA A 840 13.44 -0.56 -43.75
N ALA A 841 13.58 0.37 -44.68
CA ALA A 841 13.66 1.82 -44.46
C ALA A 841 12.54 2.46 -45.29
N LEU A 842 11.59 3.11 -44.63
CA LEU A 842 10.31 3.48 -45.23
C LEU A 842 10.00 4.98 -45.04
N GLY A 843 10.48 5.80 -45.97
CA GLY A 843 10.18 7.23 -46.02
C GLY A 843 8.69 7.53 -46.20
N ASP A 844 8.29 8.75 -45.87
CA ASP A 844 6.97 9.26 -46.21
C ASP A 844 6.91 9.55 -47.74
N PRO A 845 5.96 8.98 -48.50
CA PRO A 845 5.84 9.23 -49.93
C PRO A 845 5.54 10.69 -50.32
N ALA A 846 5.26 11.56 -49.35
CA ALA A 846 5.10 13.01 -49.57
C ALA A 846 6.40 13.82 -49.47
N ALA A 847 7.50 13.24 -48.96
CA ALA A 847 8.78 13.93 -48.83
C ALA A 847 9.56 14.00 -50.16
N ASP A 848 10.49 14.95 -50.30
CA ASP A 848 11.34 15.05 -51.49
C ASP A 848 12.34 13.87 -51.56
N PRO A 849 12.40 13.09 -52.66
CA PRO A 849 13.34 11.98 -52.81
C PRO A 849 14.84 12.33 -52.77
N ASN A 850 15.20 13.62 -52.74
CA ASN A 850 16.58 14.07 -52.51
C ASN A 850 16.92 14.19 -51.01
N ASP A 851 15.93 14.47 -50.16
CA ASP A 851 16.08 14.66 -48.70
C ASP A 851 15.91 13.33 -47.93
N VAL A 852 15.43 12.28 -48.60
CA VAL A 852 15.19 10.95 -48.00
C VAL A 852 16.39 10.01 -48.22
N HIS A 853 16.96 9.57 -47.09
CA HIS A 853 18.09 8.65 -47.01
C HIS A 853 17.65 7.31 -46.40
N GLU A 854 17.31 6.35 -47.26
CA GLU A 854 16.91 4.99 -46.89
C GLU A 854 18.15 4.06 -46.97
N GLU A 855 18.69 3.64 -45.82
CA GLU A 855 19.84 2.73 -45.70
C GLU A 855 19.40 1.33 -45.22
N VAL A 856 19.60 0.30 -46.04
CA VAL A 856 19.25 -1.09 -45.72
C VAL A 856 20.32 -2.07 -46.23
N HIS A 857 21.34 -2.33 -45.42
CA HIS A 857 22.49 -3.15 -45.81
C HIS A 857 23.00 -4.11 -44.72
N HIS A 858 23.75 -5.13 -45.13
CA HIS A 858 24.22 -6.25 -44.28
C HIS A 858 23.12 -7.06 -43.56
N ASN A 859 21.87 -7.02 -44.04
CA ASN A 859 20.78 -7.83 -43.46
C ASN A 859 20.78 -9.24 -44.03
N LYS A 860 20.35 -10.22 -43.23
CA LYS A 860 20.45 -11.65 -43.55
C LYS A 860 19.14 -12.39 -43.33
N ILE A 861 18.77 -13.25 -44.28
CA ILE A 861 17.75 -14.30 -44.08
C ILE A 861 18.43 -15.66 -44.18
N GLU A 862 18.32 -16.50 -43.15
CA GLU A 862 18.80 -17.89 -43.15
C GLU A 862 17.63 -18.87 -43.03
N ILE A 863 17.38 -19.63 -44.09
CA ILE A 863 16.34 -20.65 -44.16
C ILE A 863 16.97 -22.02 -43.95
N SER A 864 16.56 -22.69 -42.87
CA SER A 864 16.94 -24.07 -42.53
C SER A 864 15.76 -25.05 -42.62
N GLY A 865 14.54 -24.53 -42.70
CA GLY A 865 13.32 -25.29 -42.99
C GLY A 865 12.12 -24.34 -43.04
N ALA A 866 11.03 -24.76 -43.70
CA ALA A 866 9.77 -24.02 -43.77
C ALA A 866 8.62 -25.04 -43.93
N ASP A 867 7.46 -24.78 -43.31
CA ASP A 867 6.27 -25.62 -43.50
C ASP A 867 5.52 -25.20 -44.78
N ASP A 868 5.39 -23.89 -45.05
CA ASP A 868 5.03 -23.35 -46.38
C ASP A 868 5.47 -21.89 -46.53
N LEU A 869 6.40 -21.62 -47.46
CA LEU A 869 6.82 -20.26 -47.88
C LEU A 869 6.22 -19.84 -49.23
N SER A 870 5.37 -20.65 -49.85
CA SER A 870 5.00 -20.50 -51.26
C SER A 870 4.24 -19.21 -51.58
N PHE A 871 3.58 -18.58 -50.59
CA PHE A 871 2.93 -17.27 -50.77
C PHE A 871 3.86 -16.09 -50.47
N ALA A 872 4.93 -16.31 -49.69
CA ALA A 872 5.88 -15.28 -49.32
C ALA A 872 6.83 -14.90 -50.47
N SER A 873 7.02 -13.60 -50.66
CA SER A 873 8.13 -13.03 -51.41
C SER A 873 9.27 -12.69 -50.45
N LEU A 874 10.50 -13.07 -50.81
CA LEU A 874 11.70 -12.79 -50.01
C LEU A 874 12.42 -11.54 -50.51
N TYR A 875 12.72 -10.62 -49.60
CA TYR A 875 13.33 -9.33 -49.91
C TYR A 875 14.54 -9.04 -49.02
N GLY A 876 15.70 -8.80 -49.64
CA GLY A 876 16.91 -8.36 -48.94
C GLY A 876 16.82 -6.94 -48.37
N TYR A 877 15.98 -6.08 -48.97
CA TYR A 877 15.63 -4.77 -48.45
C TYR A 877 14.22 -4.34 -48.88
N ARG A 878 13.66 -3.34 -48.19
CA ARG A 878 12.50 -2.56 -48.64
C ARG A 878 12.77 -1.08 -48.47
N HIS A 879 12.71 -0.34 -49.58
CA HIS A 879 12.64 1.12 -49.62
C HIS A 879 11.20 1.53 -49.94
N ARG A 880 10.74 2.71 -49.47
CA ARG A 880 9.41 3.24 -49.87
C ARG A 880 9.55 4.41 -50.84
N VAL A 881 10.58 5.24 -50.71
CA VAL A 881 10.81 6.41 -51.60
C VAL A 881 11.79 6.05 -52.71
N GLY A 882 12.89 5.34 -52.41
CA GLY A 882 13.85 4.87 -53.40
C GLY A 882 14.58 6.00 -54.14
N GLY A 883 14.77 7.13 -53.46
CA GLY A 883 15.36 8.35 -54.02
C GLY A 883 16.89 8.30 -54.19
N ALA A 884 17.49 9.45 -54.50
CA ALA A 884 18.94 9.54 -54.75
C ALA A 884 19.80 9.23 -53.50
N GLY A 885 19.22 9.37 -52.30
CA GLY A 885 19.83 8.99 -51.03
C GLY A 885 19.64 7.53 -50.61
N ALA A 886 18.99 6.69 -51.42
CA ALA A 886 18.67 5.31 -51.05
C ALA A 886 19.84 4.35 -51.33
N TYR A 887 20.23 3.55 -50.34
CA TYR A 887 21.38 2.65 -50.38
C TYR A 887 21.04 1.27 -49.80
N ALA A 888 21.19 0.23 -50.61
CA ALA A 888 21.09 -1.16 -50.18
C ALA A 888 22.23 -2.00 -50.78
N ALA A 889 22.93 -2.73 -49.91
CA ALA A 889 24.11 -3.51 -50.26
C ALA A 889 24.28 -4.70 -49.30
N ASP A 890 25.14 -5.65 -49.67
CA ASP A 890 25.64 -6.72 -48.81
C ASP A 890 24.56 -7.57 -48.08
N ASN A 891 23.31 -7.54 -48.57
CA ASN A 891 22.21 -8.31 -48.01
C ASN A 891 22.30 -9.78 -48.48
N GLU A 892 22.13 -10.73 -47.56
CA GLU A 892 22.43 -12.16 -47.77
C GLU A 892 21.17 -13.05 -47.65
N LEU A 893 20.98 -13.95 -48.62
CA LEU A 893 20.04 -15.07 -48.52
C LEU A 893 20.81 -16.38 -48.38
N VAL A 894 20.63 -17.07 -47.26
CA VAL A 894 21.23 -18.38 -46.97
C VAL A 894 20.15 -19.45 -46.98
N LEU A 895 20.37 -20.53 -47.74
CA LEU A 895 19.65 -21.80 -47.58
C LEU A 895 20.61 -22.82 -46.98
N LYS A 896 20.21 -23.46 -45.88
CA LYS A 896 21.14 -24.20 -45.02
C LYS A 896 20.62 -25.59 -44.66
N ASP A 897 21.30 -26.62 -45.16
CA ASP A 897 20.98 -28.04 -44.93
C ASP A 897 19.51 -28.39 -45.24
N THR A 898 18.92 -27.69 -46.21
CA THR A 898 17.48 -27.70 -46.50
C THR A 898 17.23 -27.75 -48.01
N LYS A 899 16.03 -28.22 -48.41
CA LYS A 899 15.66 -28.39 -49.83
C LYS A 899 14.15 -28.29 -50.05
N ASN A 900 13.78 -28.11 -51.32
CA ASN A 900 12.44 -27.91 -51.86
C ASN A 900 11.70 -26.69 -51.28
N ILE A 901 12.45 -25.68 -50.83
CA ILE A 901 11.92 -24.41 -50.34
C ILE A 901 11.25 -23.68 -51.51
N THR A 902 9.91 -23.66 -51.50
CA THR A 902 9.11 -22.98 -52.51
C THR A 902 8.74 -21.57 -52.04
N VAL A 903 8.99 -20.57 -52.87
CA VAL A 903 8.71 -19.15 -52.61
C VAL A 903 8.00 -18.50 -53.79
N LYS A 904 7.39 -17.33 -53.57
CA LYS A 904 6.69 -16.57 -54.61
C LYS A 904 7.66 -15.88 -55.58
N SER A 905 8.53 -15.02 -55.04
CA SER A 905 9.58 -14.26 -55.74
C SER A 905 10.77 -13.99 -54.80
N VAL A 906 11.94 -13.62 -55.34
CA VAL A 906 13.17 -13.35 -54.56
C VAL A 906 13.90 -12.13 -55.12
N GLU A 907 14.11 -11.10 -54.30
CA GLU A 907 14.61 -9.79 -54.76
C GLU A 907 15.50 -9.09 -53.71
N GLY A 908 16.37 -8.19 -54.15
CA GLY A 908 17.13 -7.29 -53.26
C GLY A 908 18.33 -7.89 -52.51
N PHE A 909 18.75 -9.12 -52.82
CA PHE A 909 19.96 -9.72 -52.23
C PHE A 909 21.22 -9.43 -53.06
N ASN A 910 22.37 -9.37 -52.38
CA ASN A 910 23.71 -9.18 -52.95
C ASN A 910 24.54 -10.47 -52.89
N ARG A 911 24.25 -11.34 -51.92
CA ARG A 911 24.88 -12.66 -51.77
C ARG A 911 23.83 -13.76 -51.59
N PHE A 912 24.08 -14.90 -52.22
CA PHE A 912 23.33 -16.14 -52.04
C PHE A 912 24.28 -17.23 -51.54
N ALA A 913 23.91 -17.96 -50.50
CA ALA A 913 24.71 -19.08 -49.98
C ALA A 913 23.85 -20.35 -49.82
N PHE A 914 24.29 -21.45 -50.41
CA PHE A 914 23.58 -22.73 -50.42
C PHE A 914 24.43 -23.81 -49.73
N TYR A 915 24.10 -24.18 -48.49
CA TYR A 915 24.71 -25.34 -47.83
C TYR A 915 23.86 -26.58 -48.17
N VAL A 916 24.42 -27.42 -49.03
CA VAL A 916 23.69 -28.51 -49.70
C VAL A 916 23.52 -29.71 -48.75
N PRO A 917 22.29 -30.14 -48.43
CA PRO A 917 22.07 -31.31 -47.58
C PRO A 917 22.56 -32.59 -48.25
N SER A 918 23.16 -33.50 -47.46
CA SER A 918 23.77 -34.75 -47.94
C SER A 918 22.79 -35.78 -48.54
N ASP A 919 21.48 -35.57 -48.42
CA ASP A 919 20.43 -36.42 -49.01
C ASP A 919 19.73 -35.82 -50.24
N ILE A 920 20.28 -34.75 -50.84
CA ILE A 920 19.75 -34.14 -52.07
C ILE A 920 19.87 -35.08 -53.28
N THR A 921 18.89 -35.01 -54.18
CA THR A 921 18.78 -35.82 -55.41
C THR A 921 18.77 -34.94 -56.67
N GLU A 922 18.81 -35.53 -57.86
CA GLU A 922 18.73 -34.78 -59.13
C GLU A 922 17.33 -34.20 -59.43
N ASP A 923 16.29 -34.67 -58.72
CA ASP A 923 14.92 -34.16 -58.80
C ASP A 923 14.64 -33.03 -57.78
N ASP A 924 15.37 -32.99 -56.65
CA ASP A 924 15.26 -31.93 -55.65
C ASP A 924 15.69 -30.56 -56.21
N THR A 925 15.16 -29.48 -55.63
CA THR A 925 15.58 -28.08 -55.87
C THR A 925 15.85 -27.44 -54.52
N MET A 926 16.97 -26.77 -54.24
CA MET A 926 17.09 -26.08 -52.94
C MET A 926 16.08 -24.92 -52.80
N LEU A 927 16.04 -24.01 -53.78
CA LEU A 927 15.12 -22.87 -53.86
C LEU A 927 14.28 -22.90 -55.15
N TYR A 928 12.96 -23.00 -55.03
CA TYR A 928 12.03 -23.02 -56.16
C TYR A 928 11.16 -21.75 -56.16
N VAL A 929 11.25 -20.95 -57.22
CA VAL A 929 10.54 -19.67 -57.34
C VAL A 929 9.39 -19.80 -58.35
N ARG A 930 8.15 -19.75 -57.86
CA ARG A 930 6.98 -20.23 -58.62
C ARG A 930 6.22 -19.16 -59.43
N ASP A 931 6.22 -17.91 -58.96
CA ASP A 931 5.30 -16.85 -59.44
C ASP A 931 6.08 -15.65 -60.00
N ASP A 932 7.40 -15.76 -60.14
CA ASP A 932 8.22 -14.61 -60.52
C ASP A 932 8.04 -14.25 -61.99
N THR A 933 7.61 -13.02 -62.21
CA THR A 933 7.52 -12.36 -63.53
C THR A 933 8.71 -11.42 -63.76
N ARG A 934 9.61 -11.27 -62.77
CA ARG A 934 10.88 -10.55 -62.86
C ARG A 934 12.01 -11.56 -62.97
N ASN A 935 13.03 -11.22 -63.75
CA ASN A 935 14.19 -12.09 -63.89
C ASN A 935 15.02 -12.07 -62.60
N ILE A 936 15.48 -13.25 -62.18
CA ILE A 936 16.38 -13.40 -61.03
C ILE A 936 17.79 -13.07 -61.53
N ASP A 937 18.21 -11.83 -61.36
CA ASP A 937 19.52 -11.38 -61.78
C ASP A 937 20.60 -11.77 -60.76
N LEU A 938 21.64 -12.47 -61.23
CA LEU A 938 22.83 -12.84 -60.47
C LEU A 938 24.06 -12.00 -60.87
N SER A 939 23.93 -11.12 -61.86
CA SER A 939 25.01 -10.26 -62.36
C SER A 939 25.58 -9.39 -61.23
N GLY A 940 26.91 -9.37 -61.10
CA GLY A 940 27.64 -8.68 -60.02
C GLY A 940 27.45 -9.25 -58.60
N LYS A 941 26.73 -10.37 -58.42
CA LYS A 941 26.44 -10.95 -57.09
C LYS A 941 27.43 -12.06 -56.72
N THR A 942 27.51 -12.33 -55.42
CA THR A 942 28.25 -13.50 -54.90
C THR A 942 27.30 -14.68 -54.74
N VAL A 943 27.68 -15.86 -55.21
CA VAL A 943 26.91 -17.10 -55.08
C VAL A 943 27.81 -18.22 -54.61
N ASP A 944 27.63 -18.65 -53.37
CA ASP A 944 28.38 -19.73 -52.75
C ASP A 944 27.54 -21.01 -52.67
N ALA A 945 28.13 -22.16 -53.02
CA ALA A 945 27.56 -23.47 -52.76
C ALA A 945 28.52 -24.29 -51.90
N HIS A 946 28.14 -24.59 -50.67
CA HIS A 946 28.88 -25.48 -49.78
C HIS A 946 28.33 -26.89 -49.95
N LEU A 947 29.10 -27.75 -50.61
CA LEU A 947 28.80 -29.17 -50.65
C LEU A 947 29.21 -29.80 -49.32
N GLN A 948 28.62 -30.95 -48.97
CA GLN A 948 29.18 -31.86 -47.98
C GLN A 948 30.02 -32.90 -48.75
N GLY A 949 31.25 -33.19 -48.30
CA GLY A 949 32.28 -34.00 -48.98
C GLY A 949 31.98 -35.50 -49.17
N SER A 950 30.72 -35.85 -49.42
CA SER A 950 30.22 -37.21 -49.63
C SER A 950 30.34 -37.67 -51.08
N THR A 951 30.55 -38.98 -51.25
CA THR A 951 30.39 -39.70 -52.52
C THR A 951 28.91 -39.97 -52.87
N SER A 952 27.96 -39.62 -51.99
CA SER A 952 26.51 -39.79 -52.23
C SER A 952 25.84 -38.64 -52.97
N LEU A 953 26.44 -37.44 -53.01
CA LEU A 953 25.85 -36.29 -53.71
C LEU A 953 25.82 -36.54 -55.23
N PRO A 954 24.72 -36.21 -55.93
CA PRO A 954 24.58 -36.47 -57.36
C PRO A 954 25.54 -35.66 -58.22
N ASN A 955 25.68 -36.06 -59.49
CA ASN A 955 26.53 -35.35 -60.45
C ASN A 955 25.96 -33.98 -60.85
N ARG A 956 24.62 -33.83 -60.80
CA ARG A 956 23.90 -32.59 -61.05
C ARG A 956 23.09 -32.18 -59.82
N ILE A 957 23.51 -31.12 -59.13
CA ILE A 957 22.79 -30.54 -57.98
C ILE A 957 22.09 -29.26 -58.43
N ARG A 958 20.81 -29.09 -58.09
CA ARG A 958 20.00 -27.90 -58.46
C ARG A 958 19.81 -26.97 -57.27
N LEU A 959 20.43 -25.79 -57.33
CA LEU A 959 20.38 -24.78 -56.26
C LEU A 959 19.13 -23.91 -56.36
N LEU A 960 18.83 -23.41 -57.56
CA LEU A 960 17.71 -22.50 -57.82
C LEU A 960 16.98 -22.93 -59.10
N HIS A 961 15.65 -22.85 -59.10
CA HIS A 961 14.82 -22.94 -60.30
C HIS A 961 13.72 -21.86 -60.30
N THR A 962 13.40 -21.32 -61.48
CA THR A 962 12.30 -20.36 -61.68
C THR A 962 11.37 -20.83 -62.80
N VAL A 963 10.06 -20.71 -62.59
CA VAL A 963 9.04 -21.19 -63.55
C VAL A 963 8.88 -20.22 -64.73
N ASN A 964 8.48 -18.97 -64.46
CA ASN A 964 8.03 -18.05 -65.49
C ASN A 964 9.16 -17.16 -66.04
N ALA A 965 9.95 -16.52 -65.16
CA ALA A 965 11.06 -15.65 -65.53
C ALA A 965 12.36 -16.38 -65.92
N GLU A 966 13.40 -15.64 -66.30
CA GLU A 966 14.77 -16.14 -66.53
C GLU A 966 15.68 -15.88 -65.31
N ILE A 967 16.70 -16.72 -65.13
CA ILE A 967 17.88 -16.40 -64.31
C ILE A 967 18.89 -15.69 -65.22
N LEU A 968 19.30 -14.47 -64.87
CA LEU A 968 20.31 -13.71 -65.60
C LEU A 968 21.67 -13.84 -64.94
N ASN A 969 22.71 -13.97 -65.77
CA ASN A 969 24.10 -13.88 -65.38
C ASN A 969 24.89 -13.42 -66.62
N ASP A 970 25.43 -12.21 -66.57
CA ASP A 970 26.28 -11.64 -67.64
C ASP A 970 27.73 -12.16 -67.62
N GLY A 971 28.09 -12.97 -66.62
CA GLY A 971 29.44 -13.46 -66.38
C GLY A 971 30.23 -12.70 -65.31
N THR A 972 29.65 -11.65 -64.70
CA THR A 972 30.27 -10.90 -63.59
C THR A 972 29.95 -11.48 -62.20
N ALA A 973 29.03 -12.45 -62.12
CA ALA A 973 28.70 -13.15 -60.89
C ALA A 973 29.92 -13.94 -60.35
N THR A 974 30.25 -13.76 -59.07
CA THR A 974 31.29 -14.54 -58.39
C THR A 974 30.67 -15.83 -57.86
N MET A 975 30.85 -16.93 -58.59
CA MET A 975 30.29 -18.25 -58.27
C MET A 975 31.35 -19.18 -57.69
N THR A 976 31.20 -19.59 -56.43
CA THR A 976 32.15 -20.45 -55.70
C THR A 976 31.52 -21.77 -55.29
N VAL A 977 32.25 -22.87 -55.44
CA VAL A 977 31.89 -24.17 -54.85
C VAL A 977 32.90 -24.49 -53.76
N HIS A 978 32.40 -24.71 -52.54
CA HIS A 978 33.17 -25.09 -51.37
C HIS A 978 32.97 -26.59 -51.09
N GLU A 979 34.02 -27.24 -50.58
CA GLU A 979 34.19 -28.71 -50.57
C GLU A 979 34.23 -29.37 -51.96
N GLY A 980 35.40 -29.31 -52.60
CA GLY A 980 35.76 -30.16 -53.75
C GLY A 980 37.03 -30.97 -53.42
N ILE A 981 36.92 -32.30 -53.44
CA ILE A 981 38.08 -33.21 -53.26
C ILE A 981 38.81 -33.45 -54.60
N SER A 982 38.14 -33.18 -55.72
CA SER A 982 38.68 -33.24 -57.07
C SER A 982 38.11 -32.10 -57.88
N GLY A 983 38.89 -31.03 -58.11
CA GLY A 983 38.44 -29.73 -58.66
C GLY A 983 37.90 -29.74 -60.09
N THR A 984 36.82 -30.48 -60.32
CA THR A 984 35.99 -30.54 -61.53
C THR A 984 34.59 -29.99 -61.27
N GLU A 985 34.25 -29.67 -60.02
CA GLU A 985 32.98 -29.05 -59.67
C GLU A 985 32.86 -27.64 -60.29
N ARG A 986 31.72 -27.35 -60.92
CA ARG A 986 31.41 -26.05 -61.51
C ARG A 986 29.96 -25.66 -61.25
N MET A 987 29.76 -24.42 -60.81
CA MET A 987 28.44 -23.80 -60.78
C MET A 987 28.15 -23.10 -62.11
N SER A 988 26.92 -23.20 -62.61
CA SER A 988 26.49 -22.50 -63.82
C SER A 988 24.97 -22.33 -63.90
N VAL A 989 24.53 -21.37 -64.71
CA VAL A 989 23.13 -21.25 -65.14
C VAL A 989 22.94 -22.08 -66.42
N THR A 990 21.84 -22.82 -66.52
CA THR A 990 21.50 -23.65 -67.70
C THR A 990 21.24 -22.81 -68.95
N THR A 991 21.40 -23.37 -70.15
CA THR A 991 21.23 -22.60 -71.40
C THR A 991 19.78 -22.20 -71.68
N ASN A 992 18.79 -22.83 -71.03
CA ASN A 992 17.40 -22.39 -71.01
C ASN A 992 17.13 -21.26 -69.99
N LYS A 993 18.14 -20.88 -69.18
CA LYS A 993 18.08 -19.89 -68.10
C LYS A 993 17.03 -20.17 -67.00
N LYS A 994 16.65 -21.42 -66.77
CA LYS A 994 15.64 -21.79 -65.76
C LYS A 994 16.22 -22.35 -64.47
N GLU A 995 17.45 -22.88 -64.50
CA GLU A 995 18.09 -23.53 -63.35
C GLU A 995 19.49 -22.96 -63.09
N LEU A 996 19.84 -22.76 -61.83
CA LEU A 996 21.22 -22.64 -61.34
C LEU A 996 21.63 -24.00 -60.77
N ILE A 997 22.73 -24.56 -61.28
CA ILE A 997 23.18 -25.91 -60.94
C ILE A 997 24.65 -25.94 -60.54
N VAL A 998 25.03 -27.00 -59.82
CA VAL A 998 26.43 -27.43 -59.67
C VAL A 998 26.59 -28.78 -60.37
N ARG A 999 27.55 -28.85 -61.30
CA ARG A 999 27.97 -30.07 -62.00
C ARG A 999 29.28 -30.57 -61.38
N ARG A 1000 29.34 -31.84 -60.99
CA ARG A 1000 30.56 -32.50 -60.43
C ARG A 1000 31.35 -33.29 -61.47
N ASP A 1001 30.65 -33.73 -62.52
CA ASP A 1001 31.11 -34.57 -63.63
C ASP A 1001 31.99 -33.86 -64.68
N GLY A 1002 32.27 -32.57 -64.50
CA GLY A 1002 33.04 -31.75 -65.42
C GLY A 1002 32.29 -31.31 -66.69
N VAL A 1003 30.97 -31.57 -66.80
CA VAL A 1003 30.16 -31.12 -67.94
C VAL A 1003 30.05 -29.59 -67.95
N THR A 1004 30.46 -28.95 -69.05
CA THR A 1004 30.56 -27.49 -69.16
C THR A 1004 29.29 -26.78 -69.66
N THR A 1005 28.29 -27.52 -70.14
CA THR A 1005 27.04 -26.97 -70.71
C THR A 1005 25.87 -27.89 -70.41
N ASP A 1006 24.78 -27.33 -69.88
CA ASP A 1006 23.56 -28.05 -69.51
C ASP A 1006 22.34 -27.35 -70.13
N ALA A 1007 21.52 -28.10 -70.87
CA ALA A 1007 20.36 -27.57 -71.58
C ALA A 1007 19.20 -27.16 -70.64
N GLY A 1008 19.27 -27.59 -69.38
CA GLY A 1008 18.14 -27.68 -68.48
C GLY A 1008 17.32 -28.96 -68.71
N VAL A 1009 16.62 -29.41 -67.68
CA VAL A 1009 15.75 -30.60 -67.72
C VAL A 1009 14.33 -30.26 -67.29
N PRO A 1010 13.30 -31.07 -67.60
CA PRO A 1010 11.98 -30.91 -67.02
C PRO A 1010 12.07 -31.03 -65.48
N VAL A 1011 11.88 -29.91 -64.77
CA VAL A 1011 11.92 -29.89 -63.31
C VAL A 1011 10.56 -30.35 -62.78
N PRO A 1012 10.49 -31.38 -61.92
CA PRO A 1012 9.25 -31.72 -61.22
C PRO A 1012 8.74 -30.50 -60.43
N VAL A 1013 7.45 -30.18 -60.53
CA VAL A 1013 6.85 -29.22 -59.59
C VAL A 1013 6.95 -29.84 -58.19
N PRO A 1014 7.54 -29.16 -57.20
CA PRO A 1014 7.62 -29.67 -55.84
C PRO A 1014 6.24 -30.09 -55.35
N SER A 1015 6.14 -31.31 -54.80
CA SER A 1015 4.92 -31.75 -54.14
C SER A 1015 4.52 -30.73 -53.08
N ALA A 1016 3.23 -30.38 -53.03
CA ALA A 1016 2.71 -29.44 -52.03
C ALA A 1016 3.22 -29.86 -50.63
N PRO A 1017 3.82 -28.94 -49.85
CA PRO A 1017 4.70 -29.32 -48.76
C PRO A 1017 3.93 -30.14 -47.72
N LYS A 1018 4.33 -31.40 -47.56
CA LYS A 1018 3.85 -32.25 -46.49
C LYS A 1018 4.73 -31.99 -45.26
N PRO A 1019 4.17 -31.74 -44.06
CA PRO A 1019 4.95 -31.57 -42.85
C PRO A 1019 5.92 -32.74 -42.66
N ASP A 1020 7.21 -32.45 -42.49
CA ASP A 1020 8.23 -33.50 -42.49
C ASP A 1020 8.17 -34.30 -41.18
N GLU A 1021 7.89 -35.60 -41.31
CA GLU A 1021 7.81 -36.56 -40.21
C GLU A 1021 9.21 -37.02 -39.75
N LYS A 1022 10.26 -36.69 -40.51
CA LYS A 1022 11.66 -37.02 -40.23
C LYS A 1022 12.28 -36.02 -39.22
N PRO A 1023 13.03 -36.46 -38.20
CA PRO A 1023 13.82 -35.57 -37.35
C PRO A 1023 14.89 -34.82 -38.15
N LEU A 1024 15.19 -33.56 -37.78
CA LEU A 1024 16.29 -32.80 -38.39
C LEU A 1024 17.63 -33.56 -38.26
N PRO A 1025 18.52 -33.45 -39.26
CA PRO A 1025 19.87 -33.98 -39.15
C PRO A 1025 20.65 -33.30 -38.01
N SER A 1026 21.59 -34.05 -37.41
CA SER A 1026 22.21 -33.76 -36.11
C SER A 1026 23.14 -32.53 -36.03
N GLY A 1027 23.16 -31.65 -37.05
CA GLY A 1027 23.99 -30.45 -37.10
C GLY A 1027 23.31 -29.15 -36.64
N ALA A 1028 21.97 -29.07 -36.73
CA ALA A 1028 21.22 -27.82 -36.58
C ALA A 1028 20.13 -27.90 -35.50
N THR A 1029 20.52 -28.05 -34.24
CA THR A 1029 19.62 -27.72 -33.12
C THR A 1029 19.36 -26.21 -33.09
N PRO A 1030 18.10 -25.74 -33.21
CA PRO A 1030 17.80 -24.31 -33.03
C PRO A 1030 18.19 -23.85 -31.62
N PRO A 1031 18.53 -22.57 -31.41
CA PRO A 1031 18.96 -22.09 -30.12
C PRO A 1031 17.88 -22.32 -29.05
N THR A 1032 18.30 -22.92 -27.93
CA THR A 1032 17.45 -23.10 -26.75
C THR A 1032 16.91 -21.75 -26.29
N PRO A 1033 15.60 -21.62 -26.04
CA PRO A 1033 15.01 -20.36 -25.59
C PRO A 1033 15.66 -19.89 -24.29
N PRO A 1034 15.81 -18.57 -24.07
CA PRO A 1034 16.07 -18.02 -22.75
C PRO A 1034 15.04 -18.57 -21.75
N GLY A 1035 15.52 -19.25 -20.72
CA GLY A 1035 14.65 -19.76 -19.67
C GLY A 1035 13.85 -18.63 -19.03
N SER A 1036 12.55 -18.85 -18.81
CA SER A 1036 11.77 -18.00 -17.93
C SER A 1036 12.40 -18.02 -16.53
N PRO A 1037 12.35 -16.92 -15.76
CA PRO A 1037 12.85 -16.91 -14.38
C PRO A 1037 12.16 -17.99 -13.55
N SER A 1038 12.86 -18.50 -12.52
CA SER A 1038 12.27 -19.47 -11.58
C SER A 1038 11.14 -18.79 -10.82
N ILE A 1039 9.90 -19.14 -11.13
CA ILE A 1039 8.72 -18.65 -10.44
C ILE A 1039 8.82 -19.07 -8.98
N THR A 1040 9.11 -18.10 -8.13
CA THR A 1040 9.16 -18.23 -6.68
C THR A 1040 8.06 -17.32 -6.15
N PRO A 1041 7.16 -17.76 -5.25
CA PRO A 1041 6.21 -16.86 -4.62
C PRO A 1041 6.94 -15.70 -3.93
N PRO A 1042 6.37 -14.47 -3.90
CA PRO A 1042 7.03 -13.33 -3.28
C PRO A 1042 7.50 -13.63 -1.85
N GLY A 1043 8.73 -13.23 -1.55
CA GLY A 1043 9.39 -13.53 -0.28
C GLY A 1043 8.63 -12.95 0.92
N GLY A 1044 8.35 -13.80 1.93
CA GLY A 1044 7.64 -13.40 3.15
C GLY A 1044 6.21 -13.92 3.27
N ILE A 1045 5.62 -14.51 2.23
CA ILE A 1045 4.28 -15.14 2.30
C ILE A 1045 4.38 -16.52 3.01
N VAL A 1046 4.46 -16.48 4.34
CA VAL A 1046 4.49 -17.68 5.20
C VAL A 1046 3.07 -18.23 5.41
N THR A 1047 2.98 -19.55 5.54
CA THR A 1047 1.80 -20.36 5.87
C THR A 1047 1.19 -20.03 7.24
N PRO A 1048 -0.05 -20.52 7.49
CA PRO A 1048 -1.32 -19.77 7.40
C PRO A 1048 -1.36 -18.45 8.22
N PRO A 1049 -2.41 -17.61 8.14
CA PRO A 1049 -2.56 -16.46 9.03
C PRO A 1049 -2.36 -16.84 10.51
N PRO A 1050 -1.60 -16.06 11.29
CA PRO A 1050 -1.32 -16.35 12.68
C PRO A 1050 -2.64 -16.39 13.47
N THR A 1051 -2.76 -17.36 14.37
CA THR A 1051 -3.95 -17.51 15.20
C THR A 1051 -4.19 -16.24 16.02
N PRO A 1052 -5.40 -15.65 16.01
CA PRO A 1052 -5.71 -14.48 16.83
C PRO A 1052 -5.35 -14.73 18.31
N PRO A 1053 -4.93 -13.71 19.07
CA PRO A 1053 -4.62 -13.88 20.48
C PRO A 1053 -5.81 -14.51 21.22
N ALA A 1054 -5.55 -15.57 21.99
CA ALA A 1054 -6.60 -16.23 22.76
C ALA A 1054 -7.19 -15.24 23.77
N LEU A 1055 -8.52 -15.17 23.82
CA LEU A 1055 -9.22 -14.42 24.86
C LEU A 1055 -8.68 -14.85 26.24
N PRO A 1056 -8.37 -13.90 27.15
CA PRO A 1056 -8.10 -14.26 28.53
C PRO A 1056 -9.34 -15.01 29.07
N PRO A 1057 -9.16 -16.12 29.83
CA PRO A 1057 -10.27 -17.00 30.17
C PRO A 1057 -11.39 -16.24 30.90
N GLU A 1058 -12.64 -16.55 30.55
CA GLU A 1058 -13.82 -16.15 31.34
C GLU A 1058 -13.78 -16.89 32.69
N THR A 1059 -12.88 -16.48 33.60
CA THR A 1059 -12.98 -16.82 35.02
C THR A 1059 -14.12 -16.00 35.60
N PRO A 1060 -15.28 -16.59 35.94
CA PRO A 1060 -16.23 -15.87 36.79
C PRO A 1060 -15.52 -15.50 38.11
N PRO A 1061 -15.95 -14.44 38.80
CA PRO A 1061 -15.44 -14.16 40.14
C PRO A 1061 -15.62 -15.44 41.00
N PRO A 1062 -14.61 -15.82 41.80
CA PRO A 1062 -14.75 -16.99 42.67
C PRO A 1062 -16.01 -16.82 43.53
N PRO A 1063 -16.83 -17.87 43.72
CA PRO A 1063 -18.02 -17.76 44.54
C PRO A 1063 -17.65 -17.16 45.90
N PRO A 1064 -18.44 -16.21 46.43
CA PRO A 1064 -18.09 -15.53 47.68
C PRO A 1064 -17.85 -16.60 48.75
N THR A 1065 -16.62 -16.65 49.26
CA THR A 1065 -16.27 -17.57 50.34
C THR A 1065 -17.29 -17.41 51.46
N PRO A 1066 -17.97 -18.48 51.89
CA PRO A 1066 -18.94 -18.40 52.97
C PRO A 1066 -18.31 -17.71 54.18
N PRO A 1067 -19.05 -16.86 54.90
CA PRO A 1067 -18.53 -16.23 56.11
C PRO A 1067 -18.01 -17.34 57.04
N PRO A 1068 -16.82 -17.19 57.63
CA PRO A 1068 -16.23 -18.26 58.45
C PRO A 1068 -17.22 -18.64 59.54
N THR A 1069 -17.61 -19.92 59.57
CA THR A 1069 -18.53 -20.44 60.57
C THR A 1069 -18.02 -20.08 61.96
N PRO A 1070 -18.87 -19.60 62.88
CA PRO A 1070 -18.45 -19.31 64.25
C PRO A 1070 -17.73 -20.52 64.84
N PRO A 1071 -16.59 -20.34 65.54
CA PRO A 1071 -15.80 -21.45 66.04
C PRO A 1071 -16.65 -22.34 66.92
N THR A 1072 -16.73 -23.62 66.58
CA THR A 1072 -17.41 -24.62 67.39
C THR A 1072 -16.74 -24.71 68.78
N PRO A 1073 -17.50 -24.98 69.86
CA PRO A 1073 -16.92 -25.19 71.18
C PRO A 1073 -15.84 -26.28 71.13
N PRO A 1074 -14.73 -26.14 71.86
CA PRO A 1074 -13.62 -27.08 71.78
C PRO A 1074 -14.07 -28.49 72.22
N PRO A 1075 -13.68 -29.55 71.49
CA PRO A 1075 -14.06 -30.92 71.86
C PRO A 1075 -13.36 -31.35 73.16
N THR A 1076 -14.05 -32.18 73.94
CA THR A 1076 -13.52 -32.75 75.18
C THR A 1076 -12.27 -33.60 74.91
N PRO A 1077 -11.19 -33.52 75.72
CA PRO A 1077 -9.94 -34.21 75.39
C PRO A 1077 -10.06 -35.75 75.45
N PRO A 1078 -9.54 -36.49 74.44
CA PRO A 1078 -9.37 -37.93 74.52
C PRO A 1078 -8.18 -38.32 75.42
N THR A 1079 -8.24 -39.49 76.03
CA THR A 1079 -7.17 -40.02 76.89
C THR A 1079 -5.93 -40.47 76.10
N PRO A 1080 -4.70 -40.29 76.63
CA PRO A 1080 -3.47 -40.56 75.89
C PRO A 1080 -3.07 -42.04 75.88
N PRO A 1081 -2.58 -42.58 74.75
CA PRO A 1081 -1.85 -43.86 74.69
C PRO A 1081 -0.37 -43.70 75.14
N PRO A 1082 0.32 -44.78 75.52
CA PRO A 1082 1.66 -44.72 76.12
C PRO A 1082 2.81 -44.44 75.13
N THR A 1083 3.89 -43.84 75.63
CA THR A 1083 5.06 -43.36 74.87
C THR A 1083 6.17 -44.42 74.66
N PRO A 1084 6.71 -44.55 73.44
CA PRO A 1084 8.05 -45.10 73.19
C PRO A 1084 9.18 -44.13 73.59
N PRO A 1085 10.42 -44.61 73.83
CA PRO A 1085 11.53 -43.80 74.35
C PRO A 1085 12.28 -42.94 73.30
N THR A 1086 12.95 -41.90 73.78
CA THR A 1086 13.68 -40.89 72.99
C THR A 1086 15.14 -41.26 72.66
N PRO A 1087 15.69 -40.78 71.52
CA PRO A 1087 17.15 -40.75 71.27
C PRO A 1087 17.85 -39.59 72.02
N PRO A 1088 19.19 -39.63 72.19
CA PRO A 1088 19.95 -38.59 72.89
C PRO A 1088 20.23 -37.33 72.02
N PRO A 1089 20.50 -36.16 72.64
CA PRO A 1089 20.69 -34.88 71.94
C PRO A 1089 22.14 -34.62 71.48
N THR A 1090 22.29 -33.81 70.42
CA THR A 1090 23.56 -33.19 70.00
C THR A 1090 23.76 -31.80 70.65
N PRO A 1091 25.02 -31.33 70.89
CA PRO A 1091 25.28 -30.11 71.66
C PRO A 1091 25.07 -28.79 70.88
N PRO A 1092 24.88 -27.64 71.58
CA PRO A 1092 24.60 -26.34 70.97
C PRO A 1092 25.85 -25.57 70.51
N THR A 1093 25.67 -24.64 69.57
CA THR A 1093 26.68 -23.66 69.12
C THR A 1093 26.69 -22.38 69.99
N PRO A 1094 27.81 -21.62 70.03
CA PRO A 1094 27.99 -20.49 70.97
C PRO A 1094 27.33 -19.15 70.55
N PRO A 1095 27.22 -18.16 71.49
CA PRO A 1095 26.50 -16.90 71.30
C PRO A 1095 27.28 -15.80 70.53
N PRO A 1096 26.63 -14.68 70.11
CA PRO A 1096 27.19 -13.69 69.18
C PRO A 1096 28.03 -12.58 69.82
N THR A 1097 28.84 -11.90 69.00
CA THR A 1097 29.62 -10.69 69.33
C THR A 1097 29.07 -9.42 68.64
N PRO A 1098 29.15 -8.22 69.27
CA PRO A 1098 28.54 -6.97 68.78
C PRO A 1098 29.62 -6.01 68.14
N PRO A 1099 29.45 -4.67 67.94
CA PRO A 1099 29.57 -4.09 66.59
C PRO A 1099 30.53 -2.86 66.47
N THR A 1100 30.49 -2.18 65.31
CA THR A 1100 31.06 -0.83 65.00
C THR A 1100 32.60 -0.78 64.69
N PRO A 1101 33.18 0.35 64.25
CA PRO A 1101 33.13 0.85 62.86
C PRO A 1101 34.58 1.11 62.30
N PRO A 1102 34.81 1.57 61.04
CA PRO A 1102 34.36 2.87 60.50
C PRO A 1102 33.53 2.78 59.20
#